data_AF-A0A974DYN2-F1
#
_entry.id   AF-A0A974DYN2-F1
#
_cell.length_a   1.000
_cell.length_b   1.000
_cell.length_c   1.000
_cell.angle_alpha   90.00
_cell.angle_beta   90.00
_cell.angle_gamma   90.00
#
_symmetry.space_group_name_H-M   'P 1'
#
loop_
_entity.id
_entity.type
_entity.pdbx_description
1 polymer ?
#
loop_
_entity_poly.entity_id
_entity_poly.type
_entity_poly.pdbx_seq_one_letter_code
_entity_poly.pdbx_strand_id
1 'polypeptide(L)'
;MEPASKKTKLDKSVLIRLCDAFTRTDGKIICPLIKAENSVRVLYKLQEKLLYKIVREAGLPDPKFLWKSAATDRNIDGNLFVKYSTSQQVDENSLKQFQETLKGKLREVLKVKHILIDRVEDTENVIPQPIISETSFEFHKLKVCYESLFDKAKDTIDQNTDIGADLYVAAETIKSHLEDLKGQYTKFAVLSQNGKGKSFILNLLMLLTADNEEEYRENNRNLKLPQAIDENKTVEEIEEEGDLPDVVKDVLTITVDKTKFARAVLDPLCCKLPWVKNIQQSKLLSNVDKYFSKKRRIDIGPYILAEKEIEGSFESTTKCIIHLRYGTLYQIRVNYFTEEELQQQLFELVTWSEGDSSNEINESIKEKAKDCLKARFGILTDYDIPSTLQEMEQFQSPEDILLSREVAQFAGKTELYIGDGKDAQHDRLAMKSILRQMTTSQEGDDEYKKKIAAVKQIVIYLPSKILYGGKEILEMPGTDDSDPMAMNFIETALNEVDAVIVISDFAFKIAEKEVKDMLSSSDFVKSWKENPCNHKLMLLAYPEKNQRWQFGKHDTENIKKLEKEERKKRTEELKYISKILRMEDMMDSKKKELEASIITAYILPVLHTSILAQPADKGKEYRVFQENEAFLQYTGISNLITIIDSFVSSRQQSTTEKIRNQFSHLCQELCDNSEGIREATRTVLRVLTRRELKSTLEDEINRNSEELLIKCKWRIEQLISEVVNTKMEAVLKTTVEQAKKDWMINKDRIQYLGVFNPYFAGKNPVYKVLLFNIFFDGLKGKKTVIFKEIRTRIEALLQQYKKQILKQLMQTLNMVLGDQHRPFTLEFVENAIEDELDDALLWYVMEAVANSVD
;
A
#
# COMPACT_ATOMS: atom_id res chain seq x y z
N MET A 1 -59.84 -35.42 39.29
CA MET A 1 -59.49 -34.02 38.97
C MET A 1 -57.98 -33.89 39.14
N GLU A 2 -57.24 -34.03 38.05
CA GLU A 2 -55.83 -33.59 37.99
C GLU A 2 -55.81 -32.15 37.44
N PRO A 3 -54.92 -31.28 37.95
CA PRO A 3 -54.91 -29.88 37.57
C PRO A 3 -54.37 -29.71 36.14
N ALA A 4 -55.05 -28.85 35.38
CA ALA A 4 -54.65 -28.44 34.05
C ALA A 4 -53.19 -27.97 34.05
N SER A 5 -52.39 -28.53 33.14
CA SER A 5 -51.03 -28.05 32.87
C SER A 5 -51.10 -26.57 32.51
N LYS A 6 -50.37 -25.76 33.29
CA LYS A 6 -50.16 -24.34 33.02
C LYS A 6 -49.70 -24.19 31.58
N LYS A 7 -50.52 -23.57 30.73
CA LYS A 7 -50.08 -23.04 29.42
C LYS A 7 -48.82 -22.23 29.66
N THR A 8 -47.68 -22.74 29.19
CA THR A 8 -46.42 -22.02 29.08
C THR A 8 -46.73 -20.71 28.36
N LYS A 9 -46.53 -19.57 29.03
CA LYS A 9 -46.52 -18.25 28.38
C LYS A 9 -45.50 -18.36 27.24
N LEU A 10 -45.95 -18.30 25.99
CA LEU A 10 -45.07 -18.09 24.85
C LEU A 10 -44.36 -16.75 25.09
N ASP A 11 -43.08 -16.80 25.44
CA ASP A 11 -42.20 -15.63 25.39
C ASP A 11 -42.26 -15.10 23.96
N LYS A 12 -42.91 -13.95 23.79
CA LYS A 12 -42.94 -13.23 22.52
C LYS A 12 -41.62 -12.46 22.39
N SER A 13 -40.53 -13.17 22.18
CA SER A 13 -39.24 -12.53 21.90
C SER A 13 -39.21 -12.03 20.46
N VAL A 14 -38.88 -10.75 20.27
CA VAL A 14 -38.61 -10.16 18.97
C VAL A 14 -37.12 -10.30 18.68
N LEU A 15 -36.81 -10.76 17.47
CA LEU A 15 -35.45 -10.91 16.98
C LEU A 15 -35.24 -9.96 15.80
N ILE A 16 -34.25 -9.09 15.93
CA ILE A 16 -33.89 -8.10 14.91
C ILE A 16 -32.48 -8.40 14.43
N ARG A 17 -32.28 -8.47 13.12
CA ARG A 17 -30.96 -8.62 12.51
C ARG A 17 -30.39 -7.24 12.20
N LEU A 18 -29.15 -6.99 12.62
CA LEU A 18 -28.34 -5.81 12.32
C LEU A 18 -27.16 -6.24 11.45
N CYS A 19 -27.10 -5.76 10.22
CA CYS A 19 -26.11 -6.21 9.24
C CYS A 19 -25.60 -5.07 8.38
N ASP A 20 -24.36 -5.19 7.89
CA ASP A 20 -23.86 -4.26 6.90
C ASP A 20 -24.68 -4.44 5.60
N ALA A 21 -25.14 -3.33 5.04
CA ALA A 21 -25.82 -3.31 3.76
C ALA A 21 -24.78 -3.12 2.64
N PHE A 22 -24.95 -3.84 1.54
CA PHE A 22 -24.18 -3.58 0.33
C PHE A 22 -24.60 -2.24 -0.27
N THR A 23 -23.64 -1.49 -0.80
CA THR A 23 -23.88 -0.25 -1.54
C THR A 23 -23.75 -0.49 -3.03
N ARG A 24 -24.25 0.45 -3.85
CA ARG A 24 -24.01 0.45 -5.30
C ARG A 24 -23.06 1.58 -5.66
N THR A 25 -22.06 1.28 -6.48
CA THR A 25 -21.13 2.27 -7.04
C THR A 25 -21.84 3.23 -8.00
N ASP A 26 -21.16 4.27 -8.47
CA ASP A 26 -21.64 5.19 -9.52
C ASP A 26 -22.08 4.43 -10.80
N GLY A 27 -21.41 3.32 -11.12
CA GLY A 27 -21.74 2.39 -12.20
C GLY A 27 -22.95 1.49 -11.92
N LYS A 28 -23.66 1.68 -10.81
CA LYS A 28 -24.78 0.84 -10.33
C LYS A 28 -24.40 -0.62 -10.06
N ILE A 29 -23.12 -0.91 -9.82
CA ILE A 29 -22.64 -2.25 -9.47
C ILE A 29 -22.65 -2.39 -7.96
N ILE A 30 -23.10 -3.54 -7.44
CA ILE A 30 -23.07 -3.79 -6.00
C ILE A 30 -21.60 -3.92 -5.56
N CYS A 31 -21.17 -3.02 -4.67
CA CYS A 31 -19.81 -3.00 -4.15
C CYS A 31 -19.62 -4.13 -3.12
N PRO A 32 -18.66 -5.04 -3.32
CA PRO A 32 -18.43 -6.16 -2.41
C PRO A 32 -17.66 -5.74 -1.14
N LEU A 33 -17.16 -4.51 -1.06
CA LEU A 33 -16.34 -4.01 0.05
C LEU A 33 -17.05 -2.95 0.89
N ILE A 34 -16.74 -2.94 2.18
CA ILE A 34 -17.13 -1.88 3.13
C ILE A 34 -15.89 -1.44 3.94
N LYS A 35 -15.76 -0.13 4.19
CA LYS A 35 -14.73 0.41 5.09
C LYS A 35 -15.07 0.00 6.53
N ALA A 36 -14.06 -0.37 7.32
CA ALA A 36 -14.28 -0.87 8.68
C ALA A 36 -15.05 0.13 9.57
N GLU A 37 -14.76 1.42 9.44
CA GLU A 37 -15.45 2.50 10.17
C GLU A 37 -16.94 2.65 9.83
N ASN A 38 -17.38 2.13 8.67
CA ASN A 38 -18.78 2.16 8.26
C ASN A 38 -19.55 0.89 8.68
N SER A 39 -18.88 -0.09 9.32
CA SER A 39 -19.44 -1.41 9.59
C SER A 39 -20.00 -1.54 11.01
N VAL A 40 -21.24 -2.05 11.12
CA VAL A 40 -21.86 -2.35 12.42
C VAL A 40 -21.19 -3.56 13.10
N ARG A 41 -20.60 -4.47 12.31
CA ARG A 41 -19.88 -5.63 12.81
C ARG A 41 -18.60 -5.21 13.53
N VAL A 42 -17.85 -4.29 12.92
CA VAL A 42 -16.66 -3.70 13.51
C VAL A 42 -17.02 -2.92 14.76
N LEU A 43 -18.09 -2.12 14.71
CA LEU A 43 -18.60 -1.38 15.86
C LEU A 43 -18.93 -2.30 17.04
N TYR A 44 -19.65 -3.40 16.80
CA TYR A 44 -19.96 -4.37 17.85
C TYR A 44 -18.69 -4.96 18.46
N LYS A 45 -17.66 -5.23 17.66
CA LYS A 45 -16.41 -5.83 18.12
C LYS A 45 -15.51 -4.86 18.89
N LEU A 46 -15.47 -3.59 18.50
CA LEU A 46 -14.58 -2.60 19.11
C LEU A 46 -15.26 -1.77 20.21
N GLN A 47 -16.55 -1.51 20.10
CA GLN A 47 -17.28 -0.57 20.96
C GLN A 47 -18.69 -1.09 21.33
N GLU A 48 -18.79 -2.37 21.74
CA GLU A 48 -20.06 -3.04 22.09
C GLU A 48 -20.96 -2.22 23.03
N LYS A 49 -20.37 -1.62 24.09
CA LYS A 49 -21.10 -0.81 25.08
C LYS A 49 -21.81 0.39 24.45
N LEU A 50 -21.19 1.00 23.44
CA LEU A 50 -21.74 2.16 22.74
C LEU A 50 -22.89 1.75 21.83
N LEU A 51 -22.75 0.63 21.11
CA LEU A 51 -23.84 0.04 20.33
C LEU A 51 -25.02 -0.34 21.23
N TYR A 52 -24.75 -0.91 22.40
CA TYR A 52 -25.76 -1.25 23.39
C TYR A 52 -26.56 -0.03 23.88
N LYS A 53 -25.85 1.09 24.16
CA LYS A 53 -26.46 2.38 24.51
C LYS A 53 -27.37 2.89 23.38
N ILE A 54 -26.88 2.89 22.15
CA ILE A 54 -27.63 3.38 20.98
C ILE A 54 -28.89 2.54 20.72
N VAL A 55 -28.79 1.22 20.83
CA VAL A 55 -29.95 0.32 20.65
C VAL A 55 -31.01 0.54 21.74
N ARG A 56 -30.58 0.76 23.00
CA ARG A 56 -31.49 1.12 24.10
C ARG A 56 -32.19 2.45 23.85
N GLU A 57 -31.43 3.47 23.46
CA GLU A 57 -31.97 4.80 23.17
C GLU A 57 -32.91 4.81 21.94
N ALA A 58 -32.73 3.87 21.01
CA ALA A 58 -33.62 3.71 19.87
C ALA A 58 -34.98 3.07 20.23
N GLY A 59 -35.12 2.47 21.43
CA GLY A 59 -36.40 1.98 21.95
C GLY A 59 -36.45 0.50 22.34
N LEU A 60 -35.31 -0.20 22.42
CA LEU A 60 -35.26 -1.58 22.91
C LEU A 60 -34.60 -1.65 24.30
N PRO A 61 -35.36 -1.67 25.40
CA PRO A 61 -34.78 -1.82 26.74
C PRO A 61 -34.19 -3.24 26.89
N ASP A 62 -33.00 -3.37 27.45
CA ASP A 62 -32.31 -4.65 27.69
C ASP A 62 -32.13 -5.57 26.46
N PRO A 63 -31.46 -5.10 25.39
CA PRO A 63 -31.18 -5.94 24.23
C PRO A 63 -30.19 -7.06 24.60
N LYS A 64 -30.31 -8.23 23.97
CA LYS A 64 -29.28 -9.28 23.99
C LYS A 64 -28.71 -9.49 22.60
N PHE A 65 -27.42 -9.22 22.43
CA PHE A 65 -26.72 -9.48 21.18
C PHE A 65 -26.38 -10.97 21.00
N LEU A 66 -26.56 -11.48 19.79
CA LEU A 66 -26.22 -12.83 19.37
C LEU A 66 -25.45 -12.76 18.05
N TRP A 67 -24.29 -13.40 17.98
CA TRP A 67 -23.46 -13.45 16.78
C TRP A 67 -23.57 -14.82 16.12
N LYS A 68 -23.81 -14.86 14.81
CA LYS A 68 -23.74 -16.09 14.01
C LYS A 68 -22.95 -15.85 12.74
N SER A 69 -22.03 -16.76 12.44
CA SER A 69 -21.24 -16.74 11.21
C SER A 69 -21.52 -17.98 10.38
N ALA A 70 -21.56 -17.82 9.06
CA ALA A 70 -21.49 -18.93 8.12
C ALA A 70 -20.05 -19.44 7.92
N ALA A 71 -19.04 -18.60 8.20
CA ALA A 71 -17.62 -18.96 8.14
C ALA A 71 -17.13 -19.42 9.52
N THR A 72 -16.51 -20.59 9.58
CA THR A 72 -16.06 -21.20 10.85
C THR A 72 -14.83 -20.53 11.46
N ASP A 73 -14.06 -19.76 10.68
CA ASP A 73 -12.67 -19.43 11.05
C ASP A 73 -12.40 -17.92 11.23
N ARG A 74 -13.33 -17.03 10.85
CA ARG A 74 -13.14 -15.57 10.89
C ARG A 74 -13.97 -14.90 11.97
N ASN A 75 -13.29 -14.25 12.91
CA ASN A 75 -13.92 -13.64 14.09
C ASN A 75 -14.81 -12.42 13.80
N ILE A 76 -14.65 -11.75 12.65
CA ILE A 76 -15.36 -10.52 12.28
C ILE A 76 -16.48 -10.72 11.25
N ASP A 77 -16.58 -11.94 10.70
CA ASP A 77 -17.64 -12.31 9.76
C ASP A 77 -18.84 -12.89 10.49
N GLY A 78 -20.04 -12.50 10.04
CA GLY A 78 -21.30 -12.97 10.61
C GLY A 78 -22.39 -11.91 10.70
N ASN A 79 -23.61 -12.34 10.94
CA ASN A 79 -24.74 -11.47 11.19
C ASN A 79 -24.88 -11.23 12.70
N LEU A 80 -25.16 -9.98 13.07
CA LEU A 80 -25.48 -9.61 14.43
C LEU A 80 -27.00 -9.65 14.61
N PHE A 81 -27.47 -10.30 15.66
CA PHE A 81 -28.88 -10.34 16.02
C PHE A 81 -29.10 -9.71 17.40
N VAL A 82 -30.17 -8.96 17.53
CA VAL A 82 -30.66 -8.36 18.77
C VAL A 82 -31.93 -9.08 19.17
N LYS A 83 -31.85 -9.84 20.26
CA LYS A 83 -33.02 -10.47 20.88
C LYS A 83 -33.54 -9.56 21.99
N TYR A 84 -34.84 -9.28 21.95
CA TYR A 84 -35.54 -8.51 22.96
C TYR A 84 -36.83 -9.22 23.37
N SER A 85 -37.13 -9.25 24.67
CA SER A 85 -38.34 -9.90 25.21
C SER A 85 -39.37 -8.84 25.57
N THR A 86 -40.56 -8.90 24.97
CA THR A 86 -41.64 -7.94 25.22
C THR A 86 -42.95 -8.63 25.57
N SER A 87 -43.73 -7.98 26.44
CA SER A 87 -45.10 -8.38 26.77
C SER A 87 -46.12 -7.92 25.73
N GLN A 88 -45.77 -6.95 24.88
CA GLN A 88 -46.64 -6.36 23.86
C GLN A 88 -46.23 -6.82 22.45
N GLN A 89 -47.20 -6.93 21.54
CA GLN A 89 -46.92 -7.25 20.15
C GLN A 89 -46.34 -6.00 19.46
N VAL A 90 -45.11 -6.07 18.96
CA VAL A 90 -44.53 -4.98 18.17
C VAL A 90 -45.24 -4.93 16.82
N ASP A 91 -45.96 -3.84 16.56
CA ASP A 91 -46.58 -3.58 15.26
C ASP A 91 -45.54 -3.11 14.23
N GLU A 92 -45.90 -3.16 12.94
CA GLU A 92 -44.98 -2.81 11.85
C GLU A 92 -44.57 -1.32 11.87
N ASN A 93 -45.43 -0.44 12.35
CA ASN A 93 -45.14 1.00 12.40
C ASN A 93 -44.09 1.31 13.48
N SER A 94 -44.22 0.68 14.63
CA SER A 94 -43.25 0.76 15.73
C SER A 94 -41.89 0.20 15.32
N LEU A 95 -41.87 -0.89 14.54
CA LEU A 95 -40.62 -1.43 13.99
C LEU A 95 -39.96 -0.46 13.00
N LYS A 96 -40.74 0.15 12.09
CA LYS A 96 -40.21 1.16 11.15
C LYS A 96 -39.63 2.37 11.88
N GLN A 97 -40.34 2.87 12.89
CA GLN A 97 -39.88 3.99 13.71
C GLN A 97 -38.59 3.64 14.46
N PHE A 98 -38.50 2.44 15.02
CA PHE A 98 -37.26 1.93 15.63
C PHE A 98 -36.11 1.87 14.61
N GLN A 99 -36.36 1.30 13.42
CA GLN A 99 -35.36 1.19 12.35
C GLN A 99 -34.83 2.57 11.92
N GLU A 100 -35.72 3.55 11.73
CA GLU A 100 -35.35 4.92 11.35
C GLU A 100 -34.56 5.62 12.45
N THR A 101 -35.01 5.50 13.70
CA THR A 101 -34.32 6.09 14.87
C THR A 101 -32.94 5.48 15.05
N LEU A 102 -32.81 4.15 14.94
CA LEU A 102 -31.54 3.44 15.06
C LEU A 102 -30.58 3.85 13.93
N LYS A 103 -31.07 3.90 12.67
CA LYS A 103 -30.26 4.37 11.53
C LYS A 103 -29.78 5.80 11.72
N GLY A 104 -30.65 6.70 12.18
CA GLY A 104 -30.30 8.09 12.46
C GLY A 104 -29.17 8.19 13.49
N LYS A 105 -29.33 7.55 14.65
CA LYS A 105 -28.32 7.56 15.73
C LYS A 105 -27.00 6.92 15.30
N LEU A 106 -27.04 5.79 14.60
CA LEU A 106 -25.82 5.12 14.09
C LEU A 106 -25.06 6.00 13.09
N ARG A 107 -25.78 6.73 12.23
CA ARG A 107 -25.18 7.66 11.27
C ARG A 107 -24.58 8.90 11.94
N GLU A 108 -25.32 9.51 12.86
CA GLU A 108 -24.90 10.76 13.54
C GLU A 108 -23.75 10.55 14.51
N VAL A 109 -23.79 9.49 15.32
CA VAL A 109 -22.83 9.29 16.41
C VAL A 109 -21.59 8.54 15.95
N LEU A 110 -21.73 7.61 14.99
CA LEU A 110 -20.69 6.61 14.70
C LEU A 110 -20.32 6.47 13.22
N LYS A 111 -20.87 7.34 12.35
CA LYS A 111 -20.64 7.29 10.91
C LYS A 111 -20.95 5.92 10.28
N VAL A 112 -21.79 5.08 10.90
CA VAL A 112 -22.24 3.81 10.30
C VAL A 112 -23.34 4.15 9.29
N LYS A 113 -23.01 4.08 7.99
CA LYS A 113 -23.84 4.70 6.92
C LYS A 113 -24.84 3.74 6.27
N HIS A 114 -24.53 2.44 6.23
CA HIS A 114 -25.27 1.47 5.44
C HIS A 114 -25.56 0.20 6.25
N ILE A 115 -26.70 0.20 6.96
CA ILE A 115 -27.14 -0.90 7.80
C ILE A 115 -28.50 -1.45 7.33
N LEU A 116 -28.59 -2.77 7.24
CA LEU A 116 -29.81 -3.52 7.11
C LEU A 116 -30.34 -3.87 8.50
N ILE A 117 -31.59 -3.51 8.77
CA ILE A 117 -32.27 -3.76 10.04
C ILE A 117 -33.58 -4.45 9.71
N ASP A 118 -33.67 -5.76 9.97
CA ASP A 118 -34.87 -6.54 9.67
C ASP A 118 -35.36 -7.29 10.89
N ARG A 119 -36.67 -7.51 10.99
CA ARG A 119 -37.22 -8.51 11.90
C ARG A 119 -37.07 -9.90 11.28
N VAL A 120 -36.56 -10.85 12.05
CA VAL A 120 -36.36 -12.26 11.64
C VAL A 120 -37.06 -13.20 12.62
N GLU A 121 -37.34 -14.42 12.18
CA GLU A 121 -38.00 -15.45 13.01
C GLU A 121 -37.00 -16.25 13.84
N ASP A 122 -35.79 -16.46 13.30
CA ASP A 122 -34.70 -17.18 13.94
C ASP A 122 -33.32 -16.60 13.56
N THR A 123 -32.27 -17.17 14.17
CA THR A 123 -30.87 -16.80 13.89
C THR A 123 -30.22 -17.65 12.79
N GLU A 124 -30.94 -18.60 12.21
CA GLU A 124 -30.43 -19.48 11.14
C GLU A 124 -30.48 -18.78 9.78
N ASN A 125 -31.34 -17.76 9.62
CA ASN A 125 -31.38 -16.90 8.44
C ASN A 125 -30.18 -15.92 8.35
N VAL A 126 -29.02 -16.49 8.00
CA VAL A 126 -27.76 -15.78 7.74
C VAL A 126 -27.75 -15.23 6.31
N ILE A 127 -27.39 -13.94 6.16
CA ILE A 127 -27.24 -13.30 4.85
C ILE A 127 -25.76 -12.99 4.57
N PRO A 128 -25.32 -12.99 3.31
CA PRO A 128 -23.99 -12.53 2.92
C PRO A 128 -23.72 -11.12 3.44
N GLN A 129 -22.47 -10.85 3.76
CA GLN A 129 -22.00 -9.54 4.22
C GLN A 129 -20.92 -9.02 3.27
N PRO A 130 -20.80 -7.68 3.09
CA PRO A 130 -19.66 -7.09 2.38
C PRO A 130 -18.34 -7.44 3.09
N ILE A 131 -17.27 -7.56 2.32
CA ILE A 131 -15.93 -7.85 2.82
C ILE A 131 -15.40 -6.60 3.53
N ILE A 132 -14.89 -6.78 4.74
CA ILE A 132 -14.11 -5.76 5.45
C ILE A 132 -12.64 -6.08 5.20
N SER A 133 -11.89 -5.11 4.68
CA SER A 133 -10.44 -5.21 4.57
C SER A 133 -9.82 -5.32 5.97
N GLU A 134 -8.92 -6.27 6.14
CA GLU A 134 -8.12 -6.49 7.35
C GLU A 134 -7.28 -5.26 7.68
N THR A 135 -6.62 -4.66 6.67
CA THR A 135 -5.91 -3.39 6.85
C THR A 135 -6.84 -2.27 7.27
N SER A 136 -8.01 -2.16 6.65
CA SER A 136 -9.01 -1.15 7.06
C SER A 136 -9.45 -1.36 8.50
N PHE A 137 -9.57 -2.61 8.96
CA PHE A 137 -9.96 -2.93 10.33
C PHE A 137 -8.87 -2.56 11.33
N GLU A 138 -7.60 -2.92 11.08
CA GLU A 138 -6.50 -2.57 11.98
C GLU A 138 -6.29 -1.05 12.04
N PHE A 139 -6.41 -0.32 10.93
CA PHE A 139 -6.35 1.15 10.94
C PHE A 139 -7.47 1.78 11.77
N HIS A 140 -8.70 1.27 11.61
CA HIS A 140 -9.83 1.78 12.39
C HIS A 140 -9.70 1.46 13.88
N LYS A 141 -9.16 0.29 14.23
CA LYS A 141 -8.88 -0.09 15.61
C LYS A 141 -7.84 0.83 16.26
N LEU A 142 -6.74 1.14 15.56
CA LEU A 142 -5.77 2.14 16.03
C LEU A 142 -6.41 3.52 16.21
N LYS A 143 -7.28 3.91 15.27
CA LYS A 143 -8.04 5.16 15.35
C LYS A 143 -8.92 5.25 16.58
N VAL A 144 -9.80 4.28 16.77
CA VAL A 144 -10.68 4.20 17.95
C VAL A 144 -9.87 4.17 19.25
N CYS A 145 -8.70 3.53 19.22
CA CYS A 145 -7.79 3.47 20.37
C CYS A 145 -7.29 4.87 20.76
N TYR A 146 -6.66 5.61 19.85
CA TYR A 146 -6.11 6.92 20.19
C TYR A 146 -7.21 7.95 20.47
N GLU A 147 -8.34 7.90 19.77
CA GLU A 147 -9.49 8.80 20.04
C GLU A 147 -10.00 8.58 21.47
N SER A 148 -10.12 7.32 21.90
CA SER A 148 -10.50 7.00 23.29
C SER A 148 -9.45 7.46 24.31
N LEU A 149 -8.17 7.48 23.95
CA LEU A 149 -7.12 7.98 24.84
C LEU A 149 -7.16 9.51 24.95
N PHE A 150 -7.38 10.23 23.85
CA PHE A 150 -7.55 11.69 23.89
C PHE A 150 -8.73 12.09 24.76
N ASP A 151 -9.85 11.39 24.66
CA ASP A 151 -11.02 11.68 25.49
C ASP A 151 -10.70 11.46 26.98
N LYS A 152 -10.06 10.34 27.33
CA LYS A 152 -9.61 10.08 28.70
C LYS A 152 -8.56 11.09 29.18
N ALA A 153 -7.62 11.48 28.32
CA ALA A 153 -6.59 12.46 28.62
C ALA A 153 -7.25 13.80 28.97
N LYS A 154 -8.20 14.28 28.16
CA LYS A 154 -8.96 15.51 28.43
C LYS A 154 -9.68 15.45 29.78
N ASP A 155 -10.41 14.36 30.05
CA ASP A 155 -11.12 14.17 31.32
C ASP A 155 -10.20 14.13 32.55
N THR A 156 -8.92 13.76 32.35
CA THR A 156 -7.91 13.55 33.41
C THR A 156 -6.99 14.78 33.58
N ILE A 157 -6.72 15.53 32.51
CA ILE A 157 -5.97 16.80 32.53
C ILE A 157 -6.72 17.85 33.37
N ASP A 158 -8.05 17.87 33.29
CA ASP A 158 -8.92 18.72 34.13
C ASP A 158 -8.80 18.40 35.63
N GLN A 159 -8.14 17.29 36.01
CA GLN A 159 -7.89 16.88 37.39
C GLN A 159 -6.43 17.07 37.85
N ASN A 160 -5.57 17.71 37.03
CA ASN A 160 -4.15 18.00 37.33
C ASN A 160 -3.33 16.77 37.77
N THR A 161 -3.39 15.67 37.00
CA THR A 161 -2.55 14.48 37.23
C THR A 161 -1.61 14.24 36.05
N ASP A 162 -0.34 13.88 36.32
CA ASP A 162 0.69 13.56 35.32
C ASP A 162 0.24 12.49 34.30
N ILE A 163 -0.65 11.59 34.74
CA ILE A 163 -1.32 10.55 33.94
C ILE A 163 -2.03 11.12 32.71
N GLY A 164 -2.59 12.34 32.80
CA GLY A 164 -3.28 12.99 31.68
C GLY A 164 -2.33 13.36 30.54
N ALA A 165 -1.10 13.77 30.87
CA ALA A 165 -0.07 14.08 29.88
C ALA A 165 0.45 12.80 29.22
N ASP A 166 0.69 11.74 29.98
CA ASP A 166 1.14 10.44 29.45
C ASP A 166 0.12 9.83 28.48
N LEU A 167 -1.18 9.91 28.82
CA LEU A 167 -2.27 9.49 27.93
C LEU A 167 -2.32 10.30 26.63
N TYR A 168 -2.05 11.61 26.71
CA TYR A 168 -2.02 12.48 25.54
C TYR A 168 -0.83 12.14 24.62
N VAL A 169 0.36 11.95 25.19
CA VAL A 169 1.57 11.55 24.44
C VAL A 169 1.37 10.20 23.77
N ALA A 170 0.78 9.23 24.47
CA ALA A 170 0.46 7.93 23.89
C ALA A 170 -0.55 8.04 22.72
N ALA A 171 -1.56 8.90 22.86
CA ALA A 171 -2.54 9.14 21.81
C ALA A 171 -1.91 9.78 20.56
N GLU A 172 -1.09 10.83 20.72
CA GLU A 172 -0.34 11.42 19.60
C GLU A 172 0.64 10.43 18.98
N THR A 173 1.30 9.60 19.79
CA THR A 173 2.20 8.55 19.28
C THR A 173 1.45 7.55 18.40
N ILE A 174 0.31 7.02 18.84
CA ILE A 174 -0.51 6.09 18.04
C ILE A 174 -1.03 6.77 16.76
N LYS A 175 -1.43 8.04 16.86
CA LYS A 175 -1.89 8.84 15.73
C LYS A 175 -0.78 9.04 14.69
N SER A 176 0.43 9.42 15.12
CA SER A 176 1.60 9.55 14.24
C SER A 176 1.90 8.24 13.51
N HIS A 177 1.97 7.12 14.24
CA HIS A 177 2.22 5.82 13.64
C HIS A 177 1.10 5.39 12.66
N LEU A 178 -0.15 5.77 12.93
CA LEU A 178 -1.25 5.52 12.00
C LEU A 178 -1.07 6.32 10.71
N GLU A 179 -0.63 7.59 10.78
CA GLU A 179 -0.33 8.39 9.59
C GLU A 179 0.88 7.82 8.84
N ASP A 180 1.92 7.38 9.53
CA ASP A 180 3.07 6.68 8.92
C ASP A 180 2.63 5.41 8.18
N LEU A 181 1.76 4.60 8.80
CA LEU A 181 1.21 3.39 8.19
C LEU A 181 0.34 3.68 6.96
N LYS A 182 -0.37 4.81 6.94
CA LYS A 182 -1.12 5.25 5.75
C LYS A 182 -0.17 5.72 4.63
N GLY A 183 0.97 6.31 4.98
CA GLY A 183 2.00 6.73 4.03
C GLY A 183 2.85 5.58 3.49
N GLN A 184 2.89 4.43 4.18
CA GLN A 184 3.59 3.23 3.73
C GLN A 184 2.76 2.43 2.72
N TYR A 185 3.09 2.60 1.45
CA TYR A 185 2.45 1.84 0.36
C TYR A 185 3.09 0.47 0.16
N THR A 186 2.26 -0.58 0.14
CA THR A 186 2.63 -1.86 -0.46
C THR A 186 2.42 -1.78 -1.96
N LYS A 187 3.51 -1.91 -2.72
CA LYS A 187 3.54 -1.68 -4.18
C LYS A 187 3.31 -2.99 -4.96
N PHE A 188 2.32 -2.97 -5.84
CA PHE A 188 1.96 -4.08 -6.73
C PHE A 188 2.23 -3.70 -8.20
N ALA A 189 3.22 -4.32 -8.84
CA ALA A 189 3.45 -4.15 -10.28
C ALA A 189 2.55 -5.08 -11.10
N VAL A 190 1.78 -4.54 -12.05
CA VAL A 190 0.93 -5.33 -12.95
C VAL A 190 1.58 -5.43 -14.33
N LEU A 191 2.11 -6.62 -14.66
CA LEU A 191 2.85 -6.92 -15.87
C LEU A 191 2.10 -7.88 -16.80
N SER A 192 2.21 -7.62 -18.09
CA SER A 192 1.77 -8.51 -19.17
C SER A 192 2.28 -7.98 -20.50
N GLN A 193 2.34 -8.83 -21.53
CA GLN A 193 2.37 -8.37 -22.91
C GLN A 193 1.17 -7.49 -23.26
N ASN A 194 1.25 -6.75 -24.36
CA ASN A 194 0.13 -5.98 -24.85
C ASN A 194 -1.09 -6.82 -25.19
N GLY A 195 -2.24 -6.16 -25.10
CA GLY A 195 -3.52 -6.75 -25.47
C GLY A 195 -4.01 -7.84 -24.51
N LYS A 196 -3.31 -8.15 -23.40
CA LYS A 196 -3.77 -9.11 -22.38
C LYS A 196 -4.84 -8.54 -21.42
N GLY A 197 -5.13 -7.24 -21.52
CA GLY A 197 -6.26 -6.60 -20.84
C GLY A 197 -5.96 -6.04 -19.44
N LYS A 198 -4.72 -5.64 -19.13
CA LYS A 198 -4.33 -5.08 -17.81
C LYS A 198 -5.22 -3.91 -17.39
N SER A 199 -5.23 -2.87 -18.20
CA SER A 199 -5.95 -1.61 -17.94
C SER A 199 -7.46 -1.87 -17.87
N PHE A 200 -7.97 -2.78 -18.70
CA PHE A 200 -9.36 -3.25 -18.66
C PHE A 200 -9.74 -3.94 -17.34
N ILE A 201 -8.92 -4.89 -16.87
CA ILE A 201 -9.15 -5.60 -15.61
C ILE A 201 -9.10 -4.61 -14.43
N LEU A 202 -8.12 -3.71 -14.41
CA LEU A 202 -7.99 -2.68 -13.38
C LEU A 202 -9.19 -1.72 -13.41
N ASN A 203 -9.65 -1.29 -14.59
CA ASN A 203 -10.86 -0.48 -14.74
C ASN A 203 -12.08 -1.15 -14.12
N LEU A 204 -12.29 -2.46 -14.35
CA LEU A 204 -13.39 -3.22 -13.76
C LEU A 204 -13.25 -3.35 -12.23
N LEU A 205 -12.05 -3.62 -11.71
CA LEU A 205 -11.81 -3.72 -10.27
C LEU A 205 -12.05 -2.38 -9.55
N MET A 206 -11.60 -1.27 -10.15
CA MET A 206 -11.84 0.07 -9.61
C MET A 206 -13.33 0.44 -9.65
N LEU A 207 -14.00 0.19 -10.78
CA LEU A 207 -15.44 0.40 -10.94
C LEU A 207 -16.27 -0.43 -9.94
N LEU A 208 -15.87 -1.68 -9.71
CA LEU A 208 -16.52 -2.61 -8.77
C LEU A 208 -16.45 -2.12 -7.33
N THR A 209 -15.43 -1.32 -6.99
CA THR A 209 -15.11 -0.94 -5.61
C THR A 209 -15.09 0.57 -5.38
N ALA A 210 -15.58 1.35 -6.35
CA ALA A 210 -15.68 2.80 -6.26
C ALA A 210 -16.63 3.24 -5.14
N ASP A 211 -16.36 4.41 -4.56
CA ASP A 211 -17.32 5.05 -3.66
C ASP A 211 -18.59 5.46 -4.43
N ASN A 212 -19.72 5.40 -3.75
CA ASN A 212 -20.97 5.91 -4.32
C ASN A 212 -21.05 7.43 -4.19
N GLU A 213 -21.99 8.06 -4.89
CA GLU A 213 -22.11 9.53 -4.92
C GLU A 213 -22.36 10.16 -3.53
N GLU A 214 -23.10 9.49 -2.65
CA GLU A 214 -23.35 9.96 -1.29
C GLU A 214 -22.08 9.88 -0.43
N GLU A 215 -21.37 8.74 -0.50
CA GLU A 215 -20.08 8.54 0.16
C GLU A 215 -19.05 9.57 -0.32
N TYR A 216 -18.97 9.79 -1.63
CA TYR A 216 -18.04 10.73 -2.25
C TYR A 216 -18.25 12.16 -1.75
N ARG A 217 -19.49 12.67 -1.78
CA ARG A 217 -19.80 14.03 -1.31
C ARG A 217 -19.56 14.20 0.18
N GLU A 218 -19.88 13.19 0.98
CA GLU A 218 -19.73 13.27 2.42
C GLU A 218 -18.26 13.25 2.84
N ASN A 219 -17.43 12.39 2.21
CA ASN A 219 -15.99 12.33 2.47
C ASN A 219 -15.29 13.64 2.13
N ASN A 220 -15.81 14.40 1.14
CA ASN A 220 -15.21 15.64 0.66
C ASN A 220 -15.90 16.91 1.18
N ARG A 221 -16.85 16.80 2.13
CA ARG A 221 -17.67 17.93 2.60
C ARG A 221 -16.87 19.07 3.23
N ASN A 222 -15.81 18.73 3.98
CA ASN A 222 -14.97 19.68 4.70
C ASN A 222 -13.63 19.95 3.99
N LEU A 223 -13.44 19.36 2.81
CA LEU A 223 -12.19 19.40 2.09
C LEU A 223 -11.84 20.84 1.68
N LYS A 224 -10.60 21.25 1.96
CA LYS A 224 -10.04 22.53 1.55
C LYS A 224 -9.22 22.38 0.27
N LEU A 225 -9.75 22.88 -0.84
CA LEU A 225 -9.01 22.94 -2.09
C LEU A 225 -7.88 23.99 -1.99
N PRO A 226 -6.81 23.89 -2.80
CA PRO A 226 -5.69 24.84 -2.76
C PRO A 226 -6.10 26.31 -2.85
N GLN A 227 -7.17 26.62 -3.60
CA GLN A 227 -7.65 28.00 -3.74
C GLN A 227 -8.32 28.55 -2.47
N ALA A 228 -8.66 27.69 -1.50
CA ALA A 228 -9.27 28.06 -0.22
C ALA A 228 -8.25 28.12 0.94
N ILE A 229 -6.98 27.79 0.68
CA ILE A 229 -5.90 27.91 1.66
C ILE A 229 -5.56 29.39 1.86
N ASP A 230 -5.37 29.81 3.11
CA ASP A 230 -4.97 31.17 3.47
C ASP A 230 -3.57 31.47 2.92
N GLU A 231 -3.39 32.66 2.33
CA GLU A 231 -2.14 33.11 1.72
C GLU A 231 -0.98 33.19 2.72
N ASN A 232 -1.28 33.39 4.00
CA ASN A 232 -0.26 33.59 5.05
C ASN A 232 0.13 32.31 5.78
N LYS A 233 -0.51 31.16 5.47
CA LYS A 233 -0.19 29.91 6.16
C LYS A 233 1.04 29.24 5.58
N THR A 234 1.93 28.77 6.45
CA THR A 234 3.14 28.05 6.04
C THR A 234 2.81 26.61 5.65
N VAL A 235 3.76 25.93 4.99
CA VAL A 235 3.65 24.49 4.68
C VAL A 235 3.49 23.67 5.96
N GLU A 236 4.24 23.98 7.02
CA GLU A 236 4.15 23.31 8.33
C GLU A 236 2.74 23.40 8.94
N GLU A 237 2.17 24.61 8.98
CA GLU A 237 0.82 24.83 9.53
C GLU A 237 -0.28 24.13 8.73
N ILE A 238 -0.09 23.96 7.42
CA ILE A 238 -1.05 23.31 6.53
C ILE A 238 -0.91 21.80 6.58
N GLU A 239 0.29 21.24 6.76
CA GLU A 239 0.49 19.79 6.92
C GLU A 239 -0.25 19.22 8.13
N GLU A 240 -0.38 20.02 9.19
CA GLU A 240 -1.19 19.67 10.36
C GLU A 240 -2.71 19.69 10.08
N GLU A 241 -3.16 20.27 8.96
CA GLU A 241 -4.57 20.27 8.55
C GLU A 241 -4.98 18.94 7.88
N GLY A 242 -5.85 18.17 8.54
CA GLY A 242 -6.29 16.85 8.06
C GLY A 242 -7.18 16.84 6.81
N ASP A 243 -7.81 17.96 6.44
CA ASP A 243 -8.87 18.06 5.42
C ASP A 243 -8.37 18.55 4.05
N LEU A 244 -7.17 18.12 3.63
CA LEU A 244 -6.57 18.46 2.33
C LEU A 244 -6.67 17.32 1.30
N PRO A 245 -6.68 17.63 -0.01
CA PRO A 245 -6.55 16.62 -1.06
C PRO A 245 -5.27 15.79 -0.90
N ASP A 246 -5.35 14.49 -1.17
CA ASP A 246 -4.24 13.54 -1.00
C ASP A 246 -3.00 13.94 -1.82
N VAL A 247 -3.20 14.48 -3.03
CA VAL A 247 -2.10 14.95 -3.88
C VAL A 247 -1.40 16.18 -3.30
N VAL A 248 -2.14 17.03 -2.58
CA VAL A 248 -1.60 18.23 -1.93
C VAL A 248 -0.77 17.79 -0.72
N LYS A 249 -1.28 16.85 0.08
CA LYS A 249 -0.53 16.25 1.19
C LYS A 249 0.81 15.69 0.71
N ASP A 250 0.80 14.88 -0.35
CA ASP A 250 2.02 14.30 -0.91
C ASP A 250 3.04 15.35 -1.38
N VAL A 251 2.59 16.50 -1.92
CA VAL A 251 3.47 17.60 -2.36
C VAL A 251 4.04 18.38 -1.17
N LEU A 252 3.22 18.67 -0.17
CA LEU A 252 3.68 19.39 1.02
C LEU A 252 4.69 18.55 1.79
N THR A 253 4.39 17.26 2.04
CA THR A 253 5.27 16.35 2.79
C THR A 253 6.70 16.32 2.22
N ILE A 254 6.85 16.31 0.88
CA ILE A 254 8.17 16.28 0.22
C ILE A 254 8.83 17.67 0.07
N THR A 255 8.13 18.75 0.40
CA THR A 255 8.66 20.11 0.32
C THR A 255 9.71 20.33 1.41
N VAL A 256 10.94 20.65 1.01
CA VAL A 256 12.10 20.79 1.92
C VAL A 256 11.96 22.02 2.82
N ASP A 257 11.49 23.14 2.27
CA ASP A 257 11.36 24.40 3.01
C ASP A 257 9.94 24.54 3.57
N LYS A 258 9.76 24.10 4.82
CA LYS A 258 8.48 24.11 5.54
C LYS A 258 8.01 25.52 5.95
N THR A 259 8.90 26.52 5.88
CA THR A 259 8.61 27.91 6.28
C THR A 259 7.96 28.73 5.16
N LYS A 260 7.98 28.24 3.91
CA LYS A 260 7.32 28.90 2.78
C LYS A 260 5.80 28.90 2.93
N PHE A 261 5.15 29.91 2.35
CA PHE A 261 3.70 29.95 2.23
C PHE A 261 3.20 28.83 1.32
N ALA A 262 2.23 28.05 1.81
CA ALA A 262 1.75 26.86 1.11
C ALA A 262 1.17 27.19 -0.28
N ARG A 263 0.45 28.32 -0.40
CA ARG A 263 -0.09 28.78 -1.69
C ARG A 263 0.99 29.08 -2.74
N ALA A 264 2.11 29.68 -2.33
CA ALA A 264 3.21 29.97 -3.24
C ALA A 264 3.86 28.70 -3.81
N VAL A 265 3.77 27.58 -3.07
CA VAL A 265 4.23 26.26 -3.51
C VAL A 265 3.20 25.58 -4.41
N LEU A 266 1.91 25.66 -4.07
CA LEU A 266 0.84 24.90 -4.74
C LEU A 266 0.28 25.56 -6.00
N ASP A 267 0.07 26.88 -6.00
CA ASP A 267 -0.59 27.61 -7.08
C ASP A 267 0.09 27.41 -8.45
N PRO A 268 1.44 27.42 -8.57
CA PRO A 268 2.12 27.17 -9.85
C PRO A 268 1.91 25.76 -10.41
N LEU A 269 1.57 24.80 -9.55
CA LEU A 269 1.41 23.39 -9.92
C LEU A 269 -0.05 23.05 -10.29
N CYS A 270 -1.02 23.82 -9.79
CA CYS A 270 -2.44 23.51 -9.92
C CYS A 270 -3.00 23.87 -11.31
N CYS A 271 -3.45 22.86 -12.04
CA CYS A 271 -4.07 23.00 -13.36
C CYS A 271 -5.60 23.03 -13.28
N LYS A 272 -6.23 23.71 -14.25
CA LYS A 272 -7.69 23.73 -14.37
C LYS A 272 -8.20 22.43 -15.00
N LEU A 273 -9.32 21.93 -14.49
CA LEU A 273 -10.01 20.79 -15.10
C LEU A 273 -10.69 21.17 -16.41
N PRO A 274 -10.67 20.28 -17.43
CA PRO A 274 -11.35 20.54 -18.69
C PRO A 274 -12.87 20.55 -18.49
N TRP A 275 -13.55 21.50 -19.14
CA TRP A 275 -15.01 21.54 -19.10
C TRP A 275 -15.62 20.50 -20.07
N VAL A 276 -16.12 19.39 -19.52
CA VAL A 276 -16.69 18.28 -20.30
C VAL A 276 -18.14 18.61 -20.71
N LYS A 277 -18.31 19.32 -21.84
CA LYS A 277 -19.62 19.81 -22.35
C LYS A 277 -20.63 18.74 -22.76
N ASN A 278 -20.18 17.51 -23.06
CA ASN A 278 -21.04 16.42 -23.50
C ASN A 278 -20.91 15.26 -22.53
N ILE A 279 -21.72 15.27 -21.47
CA ILE A 279 -22.04 14.05 -20.72
C ILE A 279 -22.95 13.21 -21.62
N GLN A 280 -22.41 12.62 -22.69
CA GLN A 280 -22.94 11.31 -23.07
C GLN A 280 -22.67 10.46 -21.84
N GLN A 281 -23.70 10.30 -20.98
CA GLN A 281 -23.70 9.28 -19.94
C GLN A 281 -23.00 8.08 -20.55
N SER A 282 -21.93 7.59 -19.93
CA SER A 282 -21.23 6.40 -20.40
C SER A 282 -22.21 5.21 -20.35
N LYS A 283 -23.11 5.12 -21.33
CA LYS A 283 -24.09 4.03 -21.51
C LYS A 283 -23.36 2.68 -21.60
N LEU A 284 -22.07 2.74 -21.92
CA LEU A 284 -21.11 1.62 -21.89
C LEU A 284 -21.08 0.89 -20.54
N LEU A 285 -21.03 1.58 -19.39
CA LEU A 285 -21.05 0.92 -18.08
C LEU A 285 -22.44 0.37 -17.71
N SER A 286 -23.50 0.99 -18.21
CA SER A 286 -24.89 0.57 -17.93
C SER A 286 -25.33 -0.72 -18.63
N ASN A 287 -24.48 -1.30 -19.48
CA ASN A 287 -24.75 -2.55 -20.20
C ASN A 287 -24.07 -3.77 -19.57
N VAL A 288 -23.31 -3.59 -18.48
CA VAL A 288 -22.53 -4.66 -17.85
C VAL A 288 -23.43 -5.81 -17.37
N ASP A 289 -24.64 -5.52 -16.94
CA ASP A 289 -25.69 -6.49 -16.58
C ASP A 289 -26.12 -7.42 -17.73
N LYS A 290 -25.93 -7.01 -18.99
CA LYS A 290 -26.36 -7.78 -20.18
C LYS A 290 -25.50 -8.99 -20.45
N TYR A 291 -24.24 -9.01 -19.99
CA TYR A 291 -23.34 -10.13 -20.21
C TYR A 291 -23.89 -11.41 -19.57
N PHE A 292 -24.17 -11.40 -18.26
CA PHE A 292 -24.67 -12.56 -17.53
C PHE A 292 -26.10 -12.94 -17.92
N SER A 293 -26.95 -11.94 -18.21
CA SER A 293 -28.36 -12.18 -18.53
C SER A 293 -28.61 -12.63 -19.97
N LYS A 294 -27.80 -12.19 -20.95
CA LYS A 294 -28.02 -12.47 -22.38
C LYS A 294 -26.91 -13.26 -23.05
N LYS A 295 -25.81 -13.59 -22.34
CA LYS A 295 -24.61 -14.26 -22.88
C LYS A 295 -24.11 -13.58 -24.16
N ARG A 296 -24.03 -12.25 -24.14
CA ARG A 296 -23.55 -11.43 -25.26
C ARG A 296 -22.25 -10.74 -24.88
N ARG A 297 -21.31 -10.70 -25.81
CA ARG A 297 -20.14 -9.82 -25.72
C ARG A 297 -20.67 -8.38 -25.61
N ILE A 298 -20.19 -7.69 -24.59
CA ILE A 298 -20.50 -6.28 -24.36
C ILE A 298 -19.22 -5.48 -24.52
N ASP A 299 -19.35 -4.34 -25.16
CA ASP A 299 -18.31 -3.34 -25.14
C ASP A 299 -18.46 -2.55 -23.83
N ILE A 300 -17.39 -2.51 -23.04
CA ILE A 300 -17.33 -1.80 -21.77
C ILE A 300 -16.24 -0.76 -21.95
N GLY A 301 -16.67 0.50 -22.07
CA GLY A 301 -15.75 1.61 -22.20
C GLY A 301 -14.94 1.82 -20.91
N PRO A 302 -13.75 2.44 -21.01
CA PRO A 302 -12.84 2.55 -19.89
C PRO A 302 -13.43 3.32 -18.72
N TYR A 303 -13.13 2.88 -17.50
CA TYR A 303 -13.57 3.57 -16.28
C TYR A 303 -12.72 4.84 -16.05
N ILE A 304 -11.40 4.68 -15.97
CA ILE A 304 -10.40 5.76 -15.85
C ILE A 304 -9.22 5.52 -16.79
N LEU A 305 -8.56 4.36 -16.68
CA LEU A 305 -7.39 4.03 -17.50
C LEU A 305 -7.79 3.96 -18.97
N ALA A 306 -6.95 4.47 -19.86
CA ALA A 306 -7.19 4.38 -21.29
C ALA A 306 -7.19 2.91 -21.76
N GLU A 307 -8.00 2.60 -22.77
CA GLU A 307 -8.07 1.29 -23.42
C GLU A 307 -7.91 1.47 -24.93
N LYS A 308 -7.21 0.52 -25.58
CA LYS A 308 -6.92 0.54 -27.03
C LYS A 308 -8.15 0.10 -27.84
N GLU A 309 -8.54 0.85 -28.86
CA GLU A 309 -9.56 0.38 -29.82
C GLU A 309 -8.99 -0.75 -30.70
N ILE A 310 -9.83 -1.76 -31.00
CA ILE A 310 -9.41 -3.01 -31.67
C ILE A 310 -9.20 -2.81 -33.18
N GLU A 311 -9.70 -1.72 -33.78
CA GLU A 311 -9.66 -1.47 -35.23
C GLU A 311 -8.85 -0.20 -35.58
N GLY A 312 -7.58 -0.40 -35.95
CA GLY A 312 -6.81 0.56 -36.77
C GLY A 312 -5.75 1.38 -36.04
N SER A 313 -4.48 1.09 -36.38
CA SER A 313 -3.24 1.78 -35.98
C SER A 313 -2.75 1.58 -34.53
N PHE A 314 -1.44 1.36 -34.37
CA PHE A 314 -0.81 1.04 -33.10
C PHE A 314 -0.64 2.30 -32.24
N GLU A 315 -1.64 2.61 -31.42
CA GLU A 315 -1.43 3.46 -30.24
C GLU A 315 -1.03 2.57 -29.06
N SER A 316 0.21 2.69 -28.61
CA SER A 316 0.68 2.10 -27.35
C SER A 316 0.04 2.87 -26.20
N THR A 317 -0.81 2.25 -25.39
CA THR A 317 -1.64 2.94 -24.39
C THR A 317 -0.90 3.35 -23.11
N THR A 318 0.40 3.09 -22.99
CA THR A 318 1.21 3.63 -21.89
C THR A 318 2.68 3.51 -22.26
N LYS A 319 3.39 4.64 -22.47
CA LYS A 319 4.86 4.67 -22.48
C LYS A 319 5.45 4.88 -21.08
N CYS A 320 4.61 5.23 -20.11
CA CYS A 320 4.97 5.52 -18.73
C CYS A 320 4.23 4.58 -17.76
N ILE A 321 4.76 4.43 -16.55
CA ILE A 321 4.10 3.70 -15.46
C ILE A 321 3.02 4.59 -14.85
N ILE A 322 1.81 4.05 -14.69
CA ILE A 322 0.71 4.72 -13.99
C ILE A 322 0.61 4.17 -12.57
N HIS A 323 0.73 5.05 -11.58
CA HIS A 323 0.57 4.74 -10.17
C HIS A 323 -0.87 4.99 -9.76
N LEU A 324 -1.54 3.97 -9.21
CA LEU A 324 -2.90 4.05 -8.70
C LEU A 324 -2.86 4.02 -7.18
N ARG A 325 -3.33 5.10 -6.55
CA ARG A 325 -3.42 5.25 -5.09
C ARG A 325 -4.85 5.53 -4.67
N TYR A 326 -5.15 5.21 -3.43
CA TYR A 326 -6.41 5.65 -2.84
C TYR A 326 -6.42 7.17 -2.71
N GLY A 327 -7.51 7.80 -3.12
CA GLY A 327 -7.79 9.21 -2.88
C GLY A 327 -9.21 9.39 -2.38
N THR A 328 -9.43 10.37 -1.51
CA THR A 328 -10.77 10.79 -1.08
C THR A 328 -11.59 11.39 -2.25
N LEU A 329 -10.90 11.95 -3.23
CA LEU A 329 -11.44 12.42 -4.49
C LEU A 329 -10.53 12.08 -5.69
N TYR A 330 -11.03 12.27 -6.91
CA TYR A 330 -10.28 12.04 -8.15
C TYR A 330 -9.22 13.12 -8.37
N GLN A 331 -7.95 12.72 -8.43
CA GLN A 331 -6.82 13.63 -8.58
C GLN A 331 -5.74 13.00 -9.47
N ILE A 332 -4.99 13.80 -10.20
CA ILE A 332 -3.83 13.37 -10.98
C ILE A 332 -2.63 14.26 -10.66
N ARG A 333 -1.48 13.65 -10.42
CA ARG A 333 -0.16 14.29 -10.44
C ARG A 333 0.61 13.79 -11.65
N VAL A 334 1.08 14.71 -12.48
CA VAL A 334 1.97 14.41 -13.61
C VAL A 334 3.33 15.03 -13.33
N ASN A 335 4.38 14.21 -13.36
CA ASN A 335 5.76 14.67 -13.28
C ASN A 335 6.39 14.51 -14.67
N TYR A 336 7.07 15.55 -15.16
CA TYR A 336 7.84 15.52 -16.41
C TYR A 336 9.33 15.30 -16.12
N PHE A 337 10.05 14.72 -17.07
CA PHE A 337 11.51 14.65 -17.01
C PHE A 337 12.12 16.04 -17.01
N THR A 338 13.23 16.23 -16.29
CA THR A 338 14.03 17.46 -16.42
C THR A 338 14.69 17.54 -17.79
N GLU A 339 15.17 18.73 -18.15
CA GLU A 339 15.90 18.92 -19.41
C GLU A 339 17.14 18.02 -19.47
N GLU A 340 17.90 17.97 -18.38
CA GLU A 340 19.09 17.12 -18.28
C GLU A 340 18.75 15.64 -18.41
N GLU A 341 17.63 15.20 -17.79
CA GLU A 341 17.16 13.82 -17.91
C GLU A 341 16.79 13.47 -19.35
N LEU A 342 16.09 14.36 -20.08
CA LEU A 342 15.71 14.13 -21.47
C LEU A 342 16.92 14.15 -22.42
N GLN A 343 17.82 15.11 -22.26
CA GLN A 343 19.04 15.22 -23.06
C GLN A 343 19.91 13.98 -22.91
N GLN A 344 20.08 13.51 -21.68
CA GLN A 344 20.87 12.30 -21.40
C GLN A 344 20.24 11.03 -22.01
N GLN A 345 18.91 10.92 -22.01
CA GLN A 345 18.19 9.82 -22.67
C GLN A 345 18.37 9.86 -24.19
N LEU A 346 18.29 11.04 -24.79
CA LEU A 346 18.45 11.22 -26.23
C LEU A 346 19.89 10.98 -26.69
N PHE A 347 20.88 11.31 -25.86
CA PHE A 347 22.30 11.13 -26.16
C PHE A 347 22.71 9.67 -26.34
N GLU A 348 21.96 8.71 -25.79
CA GLU A 348 22.23 7.30 -26.04
C GLU A 348 22.11 6.92 -27.51
N LEU A 349 21.14 7.51 -28.21
CA LEU A 349 20.94 7.26 -29.63
C LEU A 349 22.19 7.65 -30.43
N VAL A 350 22.85 8.74 -30.04
CA VAL A 350 24.09 9.23 -30.64
C VAL A 350 25.26 8.27 -30.40
N THR A 351 25.32 7.67 -29.22
CA THR A 351 26.40 6.73 -28.85
C THR A 351 26.16 5.28 -29.30
N TRP A 352 25.09 5.02 -30.04
CA TRP A 352 24.68 3.69 -30.47
C TRP A 352 25.48 3.21 -31.69
N SER A 353 26.33 2.18 -31.56
CA SER A 353 27.02 1.57 -32.71
C SER A 353 26.50 0.16 -33.06
N GLU A 354 26.67 -0.26 -34.31
CA GLU A 354 26.27 -1.59 -34.78
C GLU A 354 27.32 -2.63 -34.38
N GLY A 355 27.14 -3.24 -33.21
CA GLY A 355 28.04 -4.33 -32.79
C GLY A 355 27.59 -5.70 -33.25
N ASP A 356 28.54 -6.46 -33.80
CA ASP A 356 28.44 -7.88 -34.12
C ASP A 356 27.92 -8.70 -32.92
N SER A 357 26.63 -9.02 -32.90
CA SER A 357 26.08 -10.03 -32.00
C SER A 357 25.49 -11.16 -32.81
N SER A 358 26.15 -12.32 -32.81
CA SER A 358 25.80 -13.54 -33.55
C SER A 358 24.49 -14.22 -33.12
N ASN A 359 23.60 -13.53 -32.40
CA ASN A 359 22.30 -14.04 -31.97
C ASN A 359 21.19 -13.17 -32.59
N GLU A 360 20.52 -13.68 -33.63
CA GLU A 360 19.44 -13.01 -34.39
C GLU A 360 18.35 -12.39 -33.49
N ILE A 361 18.06 -12.98 -32.33
CA ILE A 361 17.04 -12.48 -31.38
C ILE A 361 17.48 -11.18 -30.71
N ASN A 362 18.77 -11.04 -30.38
CA ASN A 362 19.30 -9.81 -29.78
C ASN A 362 19.37 -8.66 -30.80
N GLU A 363 19.50 -8.97 -32.09
CA GLU A 363 19.45 -7.95 -33.14
C GLU A 363 18.04 -7.36 -33.29
N SER A 364 16.99 -8.18 -33.27
CA SER A 364 15.60 -7.68 -33.37
C SER A 364 15.18 -6.76 -32.23
N ILE A 365 15.62 -7.02 -31.00
CA ILE A 365 15.34 -6.17 -29.83
C ILE A 365 16.14 -4.86 -29.93
N LYS A 366 17.40 -4.92 -30.38
CA LYS A 366 18.24 -3.74 -30.59
C LYS A 366 17.71 -2.83 -31.69
N GLU A 367 17.23 -3.40 -32.79
CA GLU A 367 16.68 -2.64 -33.91
C GLU A 367 15.41 -1.89 -33.49
N LYS A 368 14.46 -2.56 -32.83
CA LYS A 368 13.26 -1.93 -32.26
C LYS A 368 13.59 -0.82 -31.26
N ALA A 369 14.58 -1.06 -30.40
CA ALA A 369 15.01 -0.11 -29.41
C ALA A 369 15.62 1.17 -30.03
N LYS A 370 16.46 1.00 -31.06
CA LYS A 370 17.04 2.09 -31.86
C LYS A 370 15.95 2.89 -32.57
N ASP A 371 14.98 2.22 -33.18
CA ASP A 371 13.85 2.88 -33.86
C ASP A 371 12.97 3.68 -32.90
N CYS A 372 12.74 3.18 -31.67
CA CYS A 372 12.00 3.90 -30.65
C CYS A 372 12.73 5.18 -30.21
N LEU A 373 14.04 5.10 -29.97
CA LEU A 373 14.84 6.27 -29.60
C LEU A 373 14.92 7.29 -30.74
N LYS A 374 15.04 6.85 -32.00
CA LYS A 374 14.96 7.74 -33.18
C LYS A 374 13.62 8.48 -33.26
N ALA A 375 12.53 7.75 -33.08
CA ALA A 375 11.19 8.34 -33.07
C ALA A 375 11.05 9.36 -31.94
N ARG A 376 11.58 9.06 -30.75
CA ARG A 376 11.55 9.99 -29.61
C ARG A 376 12.43 11.21 -29.82
N PHE A 377 13.61 11.05 -30.43
CA PHE A 377 14.49 12.15 -30.82
C PHE A 377 13.78 13.12 -31.77
N GLY A 378 13.13 12.61 -32.81
CA GLY A 378 12.34 13.43 -33.74
C GLY A 378 11.09 14.06 -33.14
N ILE A 379 10.55 13.50 -32.04
CA ILE A 379 9.43 14.12 -31.32
C ILE A 379 9.95 15.24 -30.41
N LEU A 380 10.98 14.97 -29.60
CA LEU A 380 11.39 15.87 -28.52
C LEU A 380 12.28 17.03 -28.97
N THR A 381 12.92 16.91 -30.12
CA THR A 381 13.83 17.92 -30.68
C THR A 381 13.26 18.52 -31.96
N ASP A 382 13.80 19.66 -32.39
CA ASP A 382 13.47 20.28 -33.68
C ASP A 382 14.45 19.84 -34.79
N TYR A 383 15.31 18.84 -34.52
CA TYR A 383 16.24 18.28 -35.50
C TYR A 383 15.51 17.31 -36.44
N ASP A 384 15.94 17.25 -37.70
CA ASP A 384 15.52 16.18 -38.62
C ASP A 384 15.95 14.82 -38.07
N ILE A 385 15.09 13.80 -38.18
CA ILE A 385 15.37 12.44 -37.70
C ILE A 385 16.65 11.96 -38.38
N PRO A 386 17.75 11.71 -37.65
CA PRO A 386 19.01 11.40 -38.31
C PRO A 386 18.90 10.07 -39.06
N SER A 387 19.11 10.15 -40.36
CA SER A 387 18.97 9.06 -41.32
C SER A 387 20.18 8.13 -41.30
N THR A 388 21.35 8.66 -40.89
CA THR A 388 22.62 7.92 -40.76
C THR A 388 23.31 8.19 -39.42
N LEU A 389 24.18 7.27 -38.99
CA LEU A 389 25.00 7.43 -37.79
C LEU A 389 25.95 8.65 -37.90
N GLN A 390 26.39 9.00 -39.11
CA GLN A 390 27.25 10.16 -39.38
C GLN A 390 26.56 11.50 -39.08
N GLU A 391 25.24 11.60 -39.23
CA GLU A 391 24.48 12.80 -38.86
C GLU A 391 24.38 12.97 -37.33
N MET A 392 24.58 11.90 -36.57
CA MET A 392 24.58 11.95 -35.10
C MET A 392 25.94 12.28 -34.49
N GLU A 393 27.04 12.11 -35.23
CA GLU A 393 28.41 12.44 -34.78
C GLU A 393 28.62 13.93 -34.46
N GLN A 394 27.66 14.80 -34.79
CA GLN A 394 27.68 16.23 -34.46
C GLN A 394 27.47 16.52 -32.96
N PHE A 395 26.86 15.60 -32.21
CA PHE A 395 26.61 15.76 -30.78
C PHE A 395 27.73 15.07 -29.99
N GLN A 396 28.53 15.84 -29.22
CA GLN A 396 29.66 15.30 -28.43
C GLN A 396 29.30 15.10 -26.96
N SER A 397 28.22 15.74 -26.51
CA SER A 397 27.70 15.72 -25.16
C SER A 397 26.16 15.79 -25.16
N PRO A 398 25.48 15.34 -24.08
CA PRO A 398 24.03 15.47 -23.94
C PRO A 398 23.52 16.90 -24.12
N GLU A 399 24.29 17.88 -23.64
CA GLU A 399 23.95 19.31 -23.69
C GLU A 399 23.91 19.86 -25.12
N ASP A 400 24.56 19.18 -26.08
CA ASP A 400 24.51 19.56 -27.49
C ASP A 400 23.13 19.28 -28.13
N ILE A 401 22.30 18.45 -27.46
CA ILE A 401 20.96 18.12 -27.90
C ILE A 401 19.98 19.17 -27.39
N LEU A 402 19.61 20.10 -28.27
CA LEU A 402 18.59 21.10 -27.99
C LEU A 402 17.20 20.49 -28.06
N LEU A 403 16.48 20.53 -26.94
CA LEU A 403 15.07 20.19 -26.89
C LEU A 403 14.25 21.25 -27.63
N SER A 404 13.14 20.84 -28.22
CA SER A 404 12.22 21.79 -28.86
C SER A 404 11.67 22.80 -27.85
N ARG A 405 11.34 24.01 -28.32
CA ARG A 405 10.86 25.10 -27.45
C ARG A 405 9.62 24.71 -26.62
N GLU A 406 8.77 23.85 -27.16
CA GLU A 406 7.59 23.33 -26.48
C GLU A 406 7.97 22.39 -25.34
N VAL A 407 8.92 21.47 -25.58
CA VAL A 407 9.41 20.54 -24.55
C VAL A 407 10.11 21.26 -23.41
N ALA A 408 10.96 22.25 -23.72
CA ALA A 408 11.62 23.06 -22.71
C ALA A 408 10.63 23.82 -21.81
N GLN A 409 9.41 24.11 -22.27
CA GLN A 409 8.39 24.77 -21.45
C GLN A 409 7.79 23.88 -20.37
N PHE A 410 7.82 22.56 -20.51
CA PHE A 410 7.25 21.65 -19.50
C PHE A 410 8.25 20.68 -18.88
N ALA A 411 9.49 20.61 -19.39
CA ALA A 411 10.56 19.87 -18.74
C ALA A 411 10.73 20.27 -17.27
N GLY A 412 10.85 19.29 -16.39
CA GLY A 412 10.99 19.45 -14.94
C GLY A 412 9.74 19.96 -14.21
N LYS A 413 8.62 20.20 -14.91
CA LYS A 413 7.37 20.65 -14.25
C LYS A 413 6.66 19.49 -13.53
N THR A 414 5.83 19.89 -12.57
CA THR A 414 4.80 19.03 -11.98
C THR A 414 3.45 19.70 -12.21
N GLU A 415 2.47 18.94 -12.71
CA GLU A 415 1.09 19.39 -12.90
C GLU A 415 0.16 18.61 -11.95
N LEU A 416 -0.71 19.34 -11.24
CA LEU A 416 -1.73 18.79 -10.34
C LEU A 416 -3.13 19.07 -10.88
N TYR A 417 -3.93 18.03 -11.05
CA TYR A 417 -5.33 18.12 -11.44
C TYR A 417 -6.18 17.59 -10.28
N ILE A 418 -7.05 18.43 -9.73
CA ILE A 418 -7.80 18.15 -8.50
C ILE A 418 -9.28 18.33 -8.76
N GLY A 419 -10.08 17.28 -8.50
CA GLY A 419 -11.54 17.33 -8.49
C GLY A 419 -12.10 18.33 -7.48
N ASP A 420 -13.34 18.77 -7.66
CA ASP A 420 -13.97 19.68 -6.70
C ASP A 420 -14.68 18.96 -5.54
N GLY A 421 -14.77 17.62 -5.61
CA GLY A 421 -15.34 16.78 -4.56
C GLY A 421 -16.87 16.79 -4.48
N LYS A 422 -17.56 17.41 -5.45
CA LYS A 422 -19.03 17.57 -5.43
C LYS A 422 -19.77 16.58 -6.31
N ASP A 423 -19.22 16.24 -7.47
CA ASP A 423 -19.83 15.30 -8.44
C ASP A 423 -18.77 14.27 -8.88
N ALA A 424 -18.92 13.04 -8.41
CA ALA A 424 -17.96 11.97 -8.67
C ALA A 424 -17.87 11.65 -10.17
N GLN A 425 -18.99 11.72 -10.89
CA GLN A 425 -19.03 11.42 -12.31
C GLN A 425 -18.34 12.53 -13.11
N HIS A 426 -18.58 13.79 -12.76
CA HIS A 426 -17.92 14.92 -13.41
C HIS A 426 -16.41 14.85 -13.25
N ASP A 427 -15.93 14.71 -12.01
CA ASP A 427 -14.51 14.67 -11.70
C ASP A 427 -13.83 13.46 -12.35
N ARG A 428 -14.45 12.28 -12.29
CA ARG A 428 -13.95 11.08 -12.98
C ARG A 428 -13.79 11.29 -14.48
N LEU A 429 -14.80 11.86 -15.14
CA LEU A 429 -14.76 12.08 -16.60
C LEU A 429 -13.72 13.13 -16.98
N ALA A 430 -13.54 14.18 -16.16
CA ALA A 430 -12.48 15.16 -16.35
C ALA A 430 -11.10 14.50 -16.24
N MET A 431 -10.85 13.71 -15.19
CA MET A 431 -9.59 12.97 -15.01
C MET A 431 -9.34 11.97 -16.13
N LYS A 432 -10.37 11.24 -16.57
CA LYS A 432 -10.28 10.33 -17.72
C LYS A 432 -9.89 11.08 -18.99
N SER A 433 -10.44 12.28 -19.22
CA SER A 433 -10.09 13.12 -20.38
C SER A 433 -8.63 13.58 -20.32
N ILE A 434 -8.17 14.04 -19.15
CA ILE A 434 -6.77 14.44 -18.92
C ILE A 434 -5.85 13.23 -19.15
N LEU A 435 -6.15 12.09 -18.53
CA LEU A 435 -5.34 10.89 -18.69
C LEU A 435 -5.24 10.47 -20.16
N ARG A 436 -6.37 10.47 -20.88
CA ARG A 436 -6.39 10.17 -22.31
C ARG A 436 -5.48 11.12 -23.10
N GLN A 437 -5.46 12.42 -22.79
CA GLN A 437 -4.54 13.37 -23.43
C GLN A 437 -3.06 13.10 -23.11
N MET A 438 -2.77 12.51 -21.94
CA MET A 438 -1.40 12.20 -21.51
C MET A 438 -0.93 10.79 -21.90
N THR A 439 -1.82 9.91 -22.37
CA THR A 439 -1.48 8.51 -22.67
C THR A 439 -1.88 8.03 -24.07
N THR A 440 -2.72 8.76 -24.80
CA THR A 440 -3.11 8.41 -26.18
C THR A 440 -2.83 9.57 -27.13
N SER A 441 -2.09 9.31 -28.21
CA SER A 441 -1.79 10.31 -29.23
C SER A 441 -2.95 10.40 -30.22
N GLN A 442 -3.71 11.50 -30.27
CA GLN A 442 -4.67 11.68 -31.35
C GLN A 442 -3.92 11.99 -32.66
N GLU A 443 -4.34 11.40 -33.79
CA GLU A 443 -3.75 11.68 -35.09
C GLU A 443 -3.83 13.19 -35.42
N GLY A 444 -2.67 13.83 -35.63
CA GLY A 444 -2.57 15.18 -36.19
C GLY A 444 -2.14 16.31 -35.24
N ASP A 445 -1.85 16.04 -33.97
CA ASP A 445 -1.44 17.10 -33.01
C ASP A 445 -0.06 16.82 -32.40
N ASP A 446 0.96 17.51 -32.91
CA ASP A 446 2.38 17.30 -32.55
C ASP A 446 2.70 17.76 -31.11
N GLU A 447 1.94 18.71 -30.55
CA GLU A 447 2.12 19.18 -29.17
C GLU A 447 1.83 18.07 -28.15
N TYR A 448 0.77 17.29 -28.36
CA TYR A 448 0.44 16.16 -27.49
C TYR A 448 1.49 15.06 -27.55
N LYS A 449 2.04 14.76 -28.73
CA LYS A 449 3.10 13.74 -28.86
C LYS A 449 4.35 14.13 -28.07
N LYS A 450 4.75 15.40 -28.14
CA LYS A 450 5.85 15.98 -27.36
C LYS A 450 5.61 15.86 -25.86
N LYS A 451 4.41 16.25 -25.42
CA LYS A 451 4.01 16.18 -24.02
C LYS A 451 4.04 14.76 -23.48
N ILE A 452 3.44 13.80 -24.19
CA ILE A 452 3.44 12.37 -23.82
C ILE A 452 4.86 11.81 -23.71
N ALA A 453 5.74 12.15 -24.66
CA ALA A 453 7.13 11.66 -24.68
C ALA A 453 8.02 12.23 -23.56
N ALA A 454 7.57 13.26 -22.86
CA ALA A 454 8.28 13.86 -21.73
C ALA A 454 7.69 13.52 -20.35
N VAL A 455 6.57 12.79 -20.30
CA VAL A 455 5.98 12.34 -19.04
C VAL A 455 6.90 11.31 -18.39
N LYS A 456 7.32 11.61 -17.16
CA LYS A 456 8.10 10.70 -16.31
C LYS A 456 7.22 9.77 -15.51
N GLN A 457 6.18 10.31 -14.89
CA GLN A 457 5.31 9.56 -13.98
C GLN A 457 3.93 10.18 -13.92
N ILE A 458 2.90 9.32 -13.90
CA ILE A 458 1.52 9.71 -13.63
C ILE A 458 1.07 9.01 -12.35
N VAL A 459 0.65 9.78 -11.35
CA VAL A 459 0.04 9.27 -10.12
C VAL A 459 -1.42 9.68 -10.10
N ILE A 460 -2.32 8.70 -9.99
CA ILE A 460 -3.76 8.90 -9.97
C ILE A 460 -4.27 8.50 -8.58
N TYR A 461 -4.93 9.44 -7.91
CA TYR A 461 -5.64 9.19 -6.66
C TYR A 461 -7.13 9.10 -6.98
N LEU A 462 -7.78 8.03 -6.53
CA LEU A 462 -9.19 7.82 -6.82
C LEU A 462 -9.92 7.12 -5.65
N PRO A 463 -11.22 7.42 -5.45
CA PRO A 463 -12.02 6.87 -4.37
C PRO A 463 -12.47 5.43 -4.68
N SER A 464 -11.57 4.48 -4.47
CA SER A 464 -11.81 3.05 -4.67
C SER A 464 -11.34 2.22 -3.48
N LYS A 465 -12.25 1.46 -2.89
CA LYS A 465 -12.00 0.69 -1.66
C LYS A 465 -10.94 -0.40 -1.82
N ILE A 466 -10.64 -0.86 -3.06
CA ILE A 466 -9.56 -1.82 -3.31
C ILE A 466 -8.16 -1.21 -3.10
N LEU A 467 -8.02 0.11 -3.25
CA LEU A 467 -6.76 0.83 -3.03
C LEU A 467 -6.60 1.29 -1.57
N TYR A 468 -7.66 1.17 -0.76
CA TYR A 468 -7.65 1.64 0.61
C TYR A 468 -6.70 0.83 1.50
N GLY A 469 -6.05 1.52 2.45
CA GLY A 469 -5.13 0.90 3.41
C GLY A 469 -3.71 0.71 2.87
N GLY A 470 -3.11 1.77 2.31
CA GLY A 470 -1.70 1.75 1.90
C GLY A 470 -1.40 0.81 0.73
N LYS A 471 -2.30 0.69 -0.25
CA LYS A 471 -2.08 -0.12 -1.46
C LYS A 471 -1.76 0.80 -2.63
N GLU A 472 -0.68 0.51 -3.35
CA GLU A 472 -0.33 1.19 -4.60
C GLU A 472 -0.25 0.15 -5.73
N ILE A 473 -1.03 0.35 -6.79
CA ILE A 473 -0.99 -0.52 -7.96
C ILE A 473 -0.29 0.24 -9.10
N LEU A 474 0.80 -0.32 -9.59
CA LEU A 474 1.59 0.21 -10.70
C LEU A 474 1.15 -0.53 -11.97
N GLU A 475 0.41 0.16 -12.84
CA GLU A 475 0.11 -0.34 -14.18
C GLU A 475 1.33 -0.13 -15.06
N MET A 476 1.95 -1.25 -15.45
CA MET A 476 3.18 -1.23 -16.25
C MET A 476 2.84 -1.17 -17.75
N PRO A 477 3.70 -0.56 -18.56
CA PRO A 477 3.56 -0.62 -20.01
C PRO A 477 3.65 -2.06 -20.54
N GLY A 478 3.16 -2.30 -21.76
CA GLY A 478 3.31 -3.60 -22.43
C GLY A 478 4.77 -3.91 -22.78
N THR A 479 5.13 -5.19 -22.73
CA THR A 479 6.52 -5.63 -22.90
C THR A 479 7.00 -5.69 -24.36
N ASP A 480 6.06 -5.75 -25.31
CA ASP A 480 6.28 -5.89 -26.75
C ASP A 480 6.35 -4.55 -27.52
N ASP A 481 5.98 -3.43 -26.88
CA ASP A 481 6.15 -2.04 -27.37
C ASP A 481 7.47 -1.40 -26.88
N SER A 482 8.47 -2.22 -26.54
CA SER A 482 9.58 -1.85 -25.68
C SER A 482 10.56 -0.83 -26.28
N ASP A 483 10.19 0.44 -26.20
CA ASP A 483 11.14 1.55 -26.05
C ASP A 483 12.09 1.19 -24.88
N PRO A 484 13.42 1.33 -25.04
CA PRO A 484 14.41 1.12 -23.98
C PRO A 484 14.05 1.80 -22.67
N MET A 485 13.38 2.95 -22.74
CA MET A 485 12.94 3.70 -21.57
C MET A 485 11.81 3.01 -20.83
N ALA A 486 10.82 2.45 -21.53
CA ALA A 486 9.75 1.68 -20.91
C ALA A 486 10.31 0.42 -20.22
N MET A 487 11.30 -0.23 -20.83
CA MET A 487 12.01 -1.37 -20.23
C MET A 487 12.77 -0.95 -18.97
N ASN A 488 13.49 0.17 -19.02
CA ASN A 488 14.20 0.71 -17.86
C ASN A 488 13.24 1.10 -16.73
N PHE A 489 12.08 1.69 -17.04
CA PHE A 489 11.05 1.99 -16.03
C PHE A 489 10.48 0.72 -15.42
N ILE A 490 10.17 -0.30 -16.24
CA ILE A 490 9.71 -1.60 -15.74
C ILE A 490 10.77 -2.21 -14.81
N GLU A 491 12.03 -2.25 -15.21
CA GLU A 491 13.12 -2.79 -14.39
C GLU A 491 13.31 -2.01 -13.09
N THR A 492 13.33 -0.68 -13.17
CA THR A 492 13.47 0.19 -12.00
C THR A 492 12.30 -0.02 -11.04
N ALA A 493 11.07 -0.01 -11.54
CA ALA A 493 9.89 -0.23 -10.72
C ALA A 493 9.87 -1.65 -10.13
N LEU A 494 10.30 -2.67 -10.88
CA LEU A 494 10.43 -4.02 -10.34
C LEU A 494 11.41 -4.09 -9.17
N ASN A 495 12.46 -3.26 -9.14
CA ASN A 495 13.40 -3.25 -8.01
C ASN A 495 12.78 -2.68 -6.72
N GLU A 496 11.67 -1.93 -6.82
CA GLU A 496 11.03 -1.25 -5.69
C GLU A 496 9.70 -1.88 -5.25
N VAL A 497 9.17 -2.88 -5.97
CA VAL A 497 7.85 -3.45 -5.67
C VAL A 497 7.89 -4.59 -4.68
N ASP A 498 6.81 -4.71 -3.89
CA ASP A 498 6.63 -5.78 -2.92
C ASP A 498 5.99 -7.02 -3.56
N ALA A 499 5.17 -6.82 -4.58
CA ALA A 499 4.52 -7.90 -5.30
C ALA A 499 4.45 -7.64 -6.80
N VAL A 500 4.52 -8.73 -7.56
CA VAL A 500 4.38 -8.70 -9.02
C VAL A 500 3.18 -9.53 -9.44
N ILE A 501 2.26 -8.92 -10.18
CA ILE A 501 1.08 -9.52 -10.77
C ILE A 501 1.31 -9.71 -12.26
N VAL A 502 1.36 -10.97 -12.72
CA VAL A 502 1.52 -11.30 -14.13
C VAL A 502 0.17 -11.76 -14.70
N ILE A 503 -0.34 -11.08 -15.72
CA ILE A 503 -1.63 -11.40 -16.36
C ILE A 503 -1.41 -12.18 -17.66
N SER A 504 -2.14 -13.29 -17.84
CA SER A 504 -2.13 -14.14 -19.05
C SER A 504 -3.54 -14.45 -19.58
N ASP A 505 -3.65 -14.78 -20.87
CA ASP A 505 -4.95 -15.02 -21.53
C ASP A 505 -5.60 -16.36 -21.14
N PHE A 506 -4.83 -17.46 -21.04
CA PHE A 506 -5.37 -18.77 -20.69
C PHE A 506 -4.26 -19.71 -20.20
N ALA A 507 -4.44 -20.27 -18.99
CA ALA A 507 -3.39 -20.90 -18.19
C ALA A 507 -2.26 -19.92 -17.80
N PHE A 508 -1.56 -20.15 -16.69
CA PHE A 508 -0.42 -19.36 -16.20
C PHE A 508 0.84 -19.59 -17.03
N LYS A 509 0.69 -19.62 -18.36
CA LYS A 509 1.78 -19.54 -19.30
C LYS A 509 2.40 -18.16 -19.14
N ILE A 510 3.41 -18.06 -18.30
CA ILE A 510 4.52 -17.12 -18.49
C ILE A 510 5.25 -17.54 -19.78
N ALA A 511 4.55 -17.69 -20.91
CA ALA A 511 5.09 -18.31 -22.12
C ALA A 511 6.01 -17.35 -22.86
N GLU A 512 5.84 -16.06 -22.65
CA GLU A 512 6.49 -15.04 -23.45
C GLU A 512 7.86 -14.68 -22.87
N LYS A 513 8.90 -14.82 -23.71
CA LYS A 513 10.32 -14.75 -23.32
C LYS A 513 10.68 -13.38 -22.70
N GLU A 514 10.10 -12.30 -23.19
CA GLU A 514 10.36 -10.92 -22.71
C GLU A 514 9.98 -10.72 -21.24
N VAL A 515 8.77 -11.14 -20.84
CA VAL A 515 8.31 -11.06 -19.45
C VAL A 515 9.21 -11.91 -18.54
N LYS A 516 9.63 -13.09 -19.02
CA LYS A 516 10.55 -13.96 -18.28
C LYS A 516 11.91 -13.32 -18.08
N ASP A 517 12.48 -12.75 -19.14
CA ASP A 517 13.81 -12.17 -19.12
C ASP A 517 13.83 -10.95 -18.18
N MET A 518 12.80 -10.09 -18.21
CA MET A 518 12.64 -8.98 -17.27
C MET A 518 12.50 -9.44 -15.82
N LEU A 519 11.64 -10.42 -15.54
CA LEU A 519 11.51 -10.95 -14.18
C LEU A 519 12.83 -11.56 -13.70
N SER A 520 13.50 -12.36 -14.53
CA SER A 520 14.72 -13.09 -14.15
C SER A 520 15.93 -12.17 -13.93
N SER A 521 15.95 -11.00 -14.59
CA SER A 521 17.01 -10.00 -14.48
C SER A 521 16.75 -8.95 -13.40
N SER A 522 15.51 -8.79 -12.95
CA SER A 522 15.12 -7.82 -11.91
C SER A 522 15.68 -8.13 -10.52
N ASP A 523 15.92 -7.09 -9.71
CA ASP A 523 16.29 -7.25 -8.30
C ASP A 523 15.11 -7.78 -7.46
N PHE A 524 13.87 -7.69 -7.95
CA PHE A 524 12.70 -8.32 -7.33
C PHE A 524 12.91 -9.81 -7.08
N VAL A 525 13.31 -10.58 -8.10
CA VAL A 525 13.47 -12.04 -7.96
C VAL A 525 14.56 -12.37 -6.95
N LYS A 526 15.60 -11.54 -6.86
CA LYS A 526 16.65 -11.68 -5.86
C LYS A 526 16.11 -11.42 -4.45
N SER A 527 15.48 -10.27 -4.23
CA SER A 527 14.87 -9.89 -2.95
C SER A 527 13.81 -10.89 -2.49
N TRP A 528 13.00 -11.39 -3.42
CA TRP A 528 11.98 -12.40 -3.19
C TRP A 528 12.58 -13.76 -2.78
N LYS A 529 13.65 -14.20 -3.44
CA LYS A 529 14.39 -15.42 -3.04
C LYS A 529 15.11 -15.28 -1.70
N GLU A 530 15.50 -14.08 -1.32
CA GLU A 530 16.12 -13.79 -0.02
C GLU A 530 15.07 -13.74 1.09
N ASN A 531 13.90 -13.13 0.82
CA ASN A 531 12.81 -12.99 1.78
C ASN A 531 11.42 -13.25 1.15
N PRO A 532 11.01 -14.53 1.03
CA PRO A 532 9.73 -14.94 0.43
C PRO A 532 8.49 -14.53 1.24
N CYS A 533 8.67 -14.19 2.51
CA CYS A 533 7.57 -13.73 3.37
C CYS A 533 7.15 -12.30 3.01
N ASN A 534 8.13 -11.46 2.66
CA ASN A 534 7.90 -10.06 2.36
C ASN A 534 7.52 -9.80 0.90
N HIS A 535 7.75 -10.74 -0.02
CA HIS A 535 7.43 -10.54 -1.44
C HIS A 535 6.51 -11.62 -1.99
N LYS A 536 5.66 -11.26 -2.97
CA LYS A 536 4.73 -12.21 -3.60
C LYS A 536 4.79 -12.15 -5.12
N LEU A 537 4.75 -13.32 -5.75
CA LEU A 537 4.51 -13.45 -7.19
C LEU A 537 3.08 -13.95 -7.41
N MET A 538 2.25 -13.15 -8.06
CA MET A 538 0.87 -13.48 -8.37
C MET A 538 0.73 -13.72 -9.87
N LEU A 539 0.28 -14.90 -10.26
CA LEU A 539 0.00 -15.26 -11.64
C LEU A 539 -1.50 -15.30 -11.81
N LEU A 540 -2.02 -14.45 -12.69
CA LEU A 540 -3.44 -14.31 -12.95
C LEU A 540 -3.77 -14.72 -14.38
N ALA A 541 -4.66 -15.70 -14.53
CA ALA A 541 -5.21 -16.07 -15.83
C ALA A 541 -6.53 -15.32 -16.05
N TYR A 542 -6.77 -14.80 -17.26
CA TYR A 542 -8.01 -14.13 -17.66
C TYR A 542 -8.74 -14.88 -18.79
N PRO A 543 -9.42 -16.02 -18.49
CA PRO A 543 -10.02 -16.87 -19.51
C PRO A 543 -11.14 -16.24 -20.34
N GLU A 544 -11.88 -15.25 -19.81
CA GLU A 544 -13.10 -14.70 -20.46
C GLU A 544 -12.82 -14.03 -21.81
N LYS A 545 -11.56 -13.68 -22.09
CA LYS A 545 -11.13 -13.21 -23.41
C LYS A 545 -11.38 -14.26 -24.50
N ASN A 546 -11.34 -15.54 -24.15
CA ASN A 546 -11.73 -16.63 -25.03
C ASN A 546 -13.24 -16.86 -24.98
N GLN A 547 -13.90 -16.87 -26.14
CA GLN A 547 -15.34 -17.09 -26.27
C GLN A 547 -15.83 -18.39 -25.62
N ARG A 548 -14.98 -19.42 -25.53
CA ARG A 548 -15.31 -20.69 -24.86
C ARG A 548 -15.59 -20.51 -23.36
N TRP A 549 -14.99 -19.51 -22.73
CA TRP A 549 -15.06 -19.26 -21.28
C TRP A 549 -15.87 -18.02 -20.95
N GLN A 550 -16.96 -17.83 -21.70
CA GLN A 550 -17.97 -16.81 -21.43
C GLN A 550 -19.23 -17.48 -20.87
N PHE A 551 -19.76 -16.92 -19.79
CA PHE A 551 -20.77 -17.58 -18.96
C PHE A 551 -22.04 -16.73 -18.89
N GLY A 552 -23.19 -17.40 -19.01
CA GLY A 552 -24.49 -16.84 -18.66
C GLY A 552 -25.10 -17.54 -17.43
N LYS A 553 -26.30 -17.10 -17.04
CA LYS A 553 -27.03 -17.57 -15.85
C LYS A 553 -27.21 -19.09 -15.73
N HIS A 554 -27.16 -19.82 -16.84
CA HIS A 554 -27.36 -21.27 -16.88
C HIS A 554 -26.06 -22.09 -17.00
N ASP A 555 -24.89 -21.46 -16.93
CA ASP A 555 -23.59 -22.11 -17.18
C ASP A 555 -22.85 -22.58 -15.91
N THR A 556 -23.55 -22.85 -14.79
CA THR A 556 -22.93 -23.19 -13.50
C THR A 556 -22.06 -24.46 -13.55
N GLU A 557 -22.41 -25.45 -14.37
CA GLU A 557 -21.58 -26.65 -14.53
C GLU A 557 -20.34 -26.40 -15.39
N ASN A 558 -20.40 -25.44 -16.32
CA ASN A 558 -19.26 -25.10 -17.18
C ASN A 558 -18.19 -24.32 -16.40
N ILE A 559 -18.58 -23.42 -15.49
CA ILE A 559 -17.63 -22.70 -14.64
C ILE A 559 -16.92 -23.64 -13.64
N LYS A 560 -17.62 -24.65 -13.11
CA LYS A 560 -16.99 -25.72 -12.30
C LYS A 560 -15.99 -26.55 -13.11
N LYS A 561 -16.25 -26.79 -14.41
CA LYS A 561 -15.31 -27.48 -15.30
C LYS A 561 -14.05 -26.63 -15.53
N LEU A 562 -14.20 -25.32 -15.73
CA LEU A 562 -13.06 -24.40 -15.84
C LEU A 562 -12.15 -24.50 -14.61
N GLU A 563 -12.73 -24.46 -13.41
CA GLU A 563 -11.94 -24.58 -12.17
C GLU A 563 -11.12 -25.88 -12.12
N LYS A 564 -11.71 -27.02 -12.51
CA LYS A 564 -11.02 -28.31 -12.57
C LYS A 564 -9.91 -28.33 -13.63
N GLU A 565 -10.12 -27.72 -14.79
CA GLU A 565 -9.11 -27.60 -15.84
C GLU A 565 -7.94 -26.71 -15.39
N GLU A 566 -8.22 -25.55 -14.79
CA GLU A 566 -7.19 -24.62 -14.30
C GLU A 566 -6.39 -25.21 -13.12
N ARG A 567 -7.04 -25.96 -12.22
CA ARG A 567 -6.34 -26.67 -11.13
C ARG A 567 -5.32 -27.68 -11.67
N LYS A 568 -5.61 -28.38 -12.76
CA LYS A 568 -4.66 -29.33 -13.38
C LYS A 568 -3.46 -28.61 -13.99
N LYS A 569 -3.71 -27.55 -14.76
CA LYS A 569 -2.65 -26.76 -15.42
C LYS A 569 -1.73 -26.05 -14.42
N ARG A 570 -2.29 -25.56 -13.32
CA ARG A 570 -1.55 -24.93 -12.21
C ARG A 570 -0.36 -25.77 -11.74
N THR A 571 -0.53 -27.07 -11.56
CA THR A 571 0.54 -27.95 -11.05
C THR A 571 1.68 -28.10 -12.06
N GLU A 572 1.37 -28.14 -13.35
CA GLU A 572 2.38 -28.22 -14.42
C GLU A 572 3.16 -26.90 -14.54
N GLU A 573 2.47 -25.77 -14.38
CA GLU A 573 3.07 -24.44 -14.50
C GLU A 573 3.93 -24.08 -13.28
N LEU A 574 3.51 -24.43 -12.07
CA LEU A 574 4.36 -24.26 -10.88
C LEU A 574 5.68 -25.01 -11.04
N LYS A 575 5.66 -26.25 -11.55
CA LYS A 575 6.89 -27.01 -11.86
C LYS A 575 7.77 -26.29 -12.88
N TYR A 576 7.15 -25.73 -13.93
CA TYR A 576 7.87 -25.00 -14.97
C TYR A 576 8.51 -23.70 -14.43
N ILE A 577 7.82 -22.98 -13.57
CA ILE A 577 8.29 -21.74 -12.94
C ILE A 577 9.42 -22.03 -11.95
N SER A 578 9.29 -23.09 -11.14
CA SER A 578 10.36 -23.57 -10.27
C SER A 578 11.63 -23.85 -11.06
N LYS A 579 11.53 -24.41 -12.27
CA LYS A 579 12.66 -24.66 -13.15
C LYS A 579 13.27 -23.36 -13.71
N ILE A 580 12.46 -22.44 -14.22
CA ILE A 580 12.93 -21.14 -14.75
C ILE A 580 13.69 -20.36 -13.69
N LEU A 581 13.12 -20.30 -12.49
CA LEU A 581 13.67 -19.53 -11.39
C LEU A 581 14.78 -20.27 -10.65
N ARG A 582 15.20 -21.47 -11.12
CA ARG A 582 16.24 -22.32 -10.50
C ARG A 582 15.96 -22.62 -9.03
N MET A 583 14.70 -22.86 -8.69
CA MET A 583 14.29 -23.25 -7.35
C MET A 583 14.65 -24.71 -7.04
N GLU A 584 14.93 -25.52 -8.07
CA GLU A 584 15.35 -26.92 -7.93
C GLU A 584 16.71 -27.06 -7.20
N ASP A 585 17.54 -26.02 -7.25
CA ASP A 585 18.86 -25.97 -6.62
C ASP A 585 18.81 -25.52 -5.14
N MET A 586 17.60 -25.28 -4.60
CA MET A 586 17.39 -24.77 -3.24
C MET A 586 17.10 -25.88 -2.23
N MET A 587 17.41 -25.64 -0.95
CA MET A 587 16.98 -26.52 0.14
C MET A 587 15.46 -26.64 0.20
N ASP A 588 14.95 -27.83 0.51
CA ASP A 588 13.51 -28.15 0.50
C ASP A 588 12.65 -27.22 1.37
N SER A 589 13.17 -26.75 2.51
CA SER A 589 12.46 -25.79 3.39
C SER A 589 12.25 -24.45 2.69
N LYS A 590 13.32 -23.88 2.13
CA LYS A 590 13.31 -22.62 1.38
C LYS A 590 12.47 -22.72 0.11
N LYS A 591 12.50 -23.87 -0.56
CA LYS A 591 11.66 -24.16 -1.72
C LYS A 591 10.17 -24.13 -1.36
N LYS A 592 9.77 -24.76 -0.24
CA LYS A 592 8.37 -24.75 0.22
C LYS A 592 7.89 -23.34 0.59
N GLU A 593 8.71 -22.56 1.27
CA GLU A 593 8.40 -21.15 1.59
C GLU A 593 8.19 -20.31 0.32
N LEU A 594 9.09 -20.49 -0.66
CA LEU A 594 9.01 -19.79 -1.94
C LEU A 594 7.79 -20.23 -2.76
N GLU A 595 7.49 -21.53 -2.82
CA GLU A 595 6.27 -22.04 -3.46
C GLU A 595 5.00 -21.49 -2.81
N ALA A 596 4.97 -21.36 -1.47
CA ALA A 596 3.86 -20.75 -0.74
C ALA A 596 3.69 -19.25 -1.01
N SER A 597 4.74 -18.57 -1.45
CA SER A 597 4.71 -17.16 -1.85
C SER A 597 4.25 -16.93 -3.31
N ILE A 598 4.09 -18.00 -4.10
CA ILE A 598 3.52 -17.95 -5.45
C ILE A 598 2.02 -18.15 -5.37
N ILE A 599 1.27 -17.12 -5.72
CA ILE A 599 -0.19 -17.15 -5.82
C ILE A 599 -0.56 -17.38 -7.27
N THR A 600 -1.42 -18.36 -7.54
CA THR A 600 -1.99 -18.54 -8.86
C THR A 600 -3.50 -18.60 -8.79
N ALA A 601 -4.16 -17.79 -9.59
CA ALA A 601 -5.62 -17.68 -9.62
C ALA A 601 -6.12 -17.30 -11.01
N TYR A 602 -7.18 -17.94 -11.49
CA TYR A 602 -7.90 -17.38 -12.64
C TYR A 602 -8.91 -16.34 -12.14
N ILE A 603 -9.19 -15.35 -12.98
CA ILE A 603 -10.16 -14.29 -12.69
C ILE A 603 -11.18 -14.15 -13.81
N LEU A 604 -12.44 -13.95 -13.43
CA LEU A 604 -13.56 -13.69 -14.34
C LEU A 604 -14.20 -12.32 -14.02
N PRO A 605 -13.47 -11.21 -14.25
CA PRO A 605 -13.90 -9.86 -13.86
C PRO A 605 -15.18 -9.39 -14.56
N VAL A 606 -15.42 -9.77 -15.82
CA VAL A 606 -16.63 -9.36 -16.56
C VAL A 606 -17.83 -10.09 -16.00
N LEU A 607 -17.75 -11.41 -15.80
CA LEU A 607 -18.79 -12.20 -15.16
C LEU A 607 -19.12 -11.68 -13.75
N HIS A 608 -18.09 -11.49 -12.91
CA HIS A 608 -18.28 -11.04 -11.53
C HIS A 608 -19.01 -9.69 -11.49
N THR A 609 -18.51 -8.72 -12.26
CA THR A 609 -19.10 -7.37 -12.33
C THR A 609 -20.52 -7.42 -12.91
N SER A 610 -20.77 -8.27 -13.91
CA SER A 610 -22.10 -8.44 -14.53
C SER A 610 -23.15 -9.02 -13.59
N ILE A 611 -22.75 -9.99 -12.74
CA ILE A 611 -23.64 -10.52 -11.69
C ILE A 611 -23.98 -9.41 -10.70
N LEU A 612 -22.99 -8.63 -10.26
CA LEU A 612 -23.20 -7.56 -9.30
C LEU A 612 -23.87 -6.31 -9.91
N ALA A 613 -23.95 -6.21 -11.23
CA ALA A 613 -24.71 -5.18 -11.93
C ALA A 613 -26.22 -5.53 -12.05
N GLN A 614 -26.64 -6.76 -11.71
CA GLN A 614 -28.05 -7.14 -11.82
C GLN A 614 -28.97 -6.24 -10.98
N PRO A 615 -30.20 -5.95 -11.43
CA PRO A 615 -31.15 -5.13 -10.69
C PRO A 615 -31.55 -5.82 -9.38
N ALA A 616 -31.70 -5.01 -8.32
CA ALA A 616 -32.20 -5.45 -7.02
C ALA A 616 -33.04 -4.33 -6.41
N ASP A 617 -34.03 -4.68 -5.59
CA ASP A 617 -34.73 -3.70 -4.76
C ASP A 617 -33.74 -3.01 -3.82
N LYS A 618 -33.93 -1.72 -3.56
CA LYS A 618 -33.10 -0.95 -2.62
C LYS A 618 -33.12 -1.62 -1.24
N GLY A 619 -31.94 -1.91 -0.69
CA GLY A 619 -31.78 -2.59 0.60
C GLY A 619 -31.88 -4.13 0.51
N LYS A 620 -32.06 -4.70 -0.68
CA LYS A 620 -32.06 -6.15 -0.92
C LYS A 620 -30.95 -6.61 -1.86
N GLU A 621 -29.90 -5.82 -2.01
CA GLU A 621 -28.73 -6.11 -2.84
C GLU A 621 -28.07 -7.45 -2.47
N TYR A 622 -28.12 -7.83 -1.19
CA TYR A 622 -27.60 -9.11 -0.70
C TYR A 622 -28.26 -10.34 -1.38
N ARG A 623 -29.49 -10.20 -1.92
CA ARG A 623 -30.16 -11.30 -2.64
C ARG A 623 -29.43 -11.68 -3.93
N VAL A 624 -28.82 -10.72 -4.61
CA VAL A 624 -28.02 -11.00 -5.80
C VAL A 624 -26.81 -11.87 -5.45
N PHE A 625 -26.19 -11.63 -4.29
CA PHE A 625 -25.13 -12.49 -3.76
C PHE A 625 -25.65 -13.89 -3.41
N GLN A 626 -26.78 -13.99 -2.71
CA GLN A 626 -27.36 -15.28 -2.32
C GLN A 626 -27.75 -16.14 -3.53
N GLU A 627 -28.45 -15.55 -4.50
CA GLU A 627 -28.94 -16.27 -5.68
C GLU A 627 -27.81 -16.73 -6.62
N ASN A 628 -26.65 -16.06 -6.57
CA ASN A 628 -25.53 -16.31 -7.48
C ASN A 628 -24.24 -16.70 -6.74
N GLU A 629 -24.33 -17.14 -5.48
CA GLU A 629 -23.19 -17.47 -4.61
C GLU A 629 -22.22 -18.44 -5.30
N ALA A 630 -22.76 -19.50 -5.89
CA ALA A 630 -21.96 -20.50 -6.61
C ALA A 630 -21.15 -19.89 -7.76
N PHE A 631 -21.72 -18.96 -8.53
CA PHE A 631 -20.97 -18.28 -9.60
C PHE A 631 -19.90 -17.35 -9.04
N LEU A 632 -20.26 -16.53 -8.05
CA LEU A 632 -19.34 -15.58 -7.42
C LEU A 632 -18.12 -16.29 -6.80
N GLN A 633 -18.33 -17.44 -6.16
CA GLN A 633 -17.28 -18.29 -5.61
C GLN A 633 -16.24 -18.71 -6.67
N TYR A 634 -16.69 -19.04 -7.88
CA TYR A 634 -15.80 -19.48 -8.96
C TYR A 634 -15.24 -18.36 -9.82
N THR A 635 -15.60 -17.09 -9.61
CA THR A 635 -15.02 -15.99 -10.41
C THR A 635 -13.58 -15.62 -10.03
N GLY A 636 -13.11 -16.03 -8.84
CA GLY A 636 -11.76 -15.73 -8.36
C GLY A 636 -11.53 -14.28 -7.86
N ILE A 637 -12.45 -13.34 -8.13
CA ILE A 637 -12.29 -11.91 -7.80
C ILE A 637 -12.30 -11.66 -6.29
N SER A 638 -13.26 -12.19 -5.55
CA SER A 638 -13.31 -12.03 -4.08
C SER A 638 -12.08 -12.63 -3.38
N ASN A 639 -11.57 -13.74 -3.92
CA ASN A 639 -10.34 -14.36 -3.44
C ASN A 639 -9.12 -13.48 -3.73
N LEU A 640 -9.02 -12.90 -4.94
CA LEU A 640 -7.95 -11.97 -5.29
C LEU A 640 -7.92 -10.76 -4.35
N ILE A 641 -9.07 -10.13 -4.10
CA ILE A 641 -9.19 -8.99 -3.18
C ILE A 641 -8.71 -9.37 -1.77
N THR A 642 -9.15 -10.53 -1.27
CA THR A 642 -8.74 -11.04 0.05
C THR A 642 -7.24 -11.29 0.12
N ILE A 643 -6.64 -11.90 -0.91
CA ILE A 643 -5.21 -12.22 -0.92
C ILE A 643 -4.35 -10.95 -0.94
N ILE A 644 -4.71 -9.97 -1.79
CA ILE A 644 -4.02 -8.66 -1.85
C ILE A 644 -4.07 -8.00 -0.48
N ASP A 645 -5.24 -8.00 0.16
CA ASP A 645 -5.46 -7.34 1.43
C ASP A 645 -4.74 -8.02 2.60
N SER A 646 -4.83 -9.35 2.73
CA SER A 646 -4.10 -10.09 3.76
C SER A 646 -2.59 -9.99 3.60
N PHE A 647 -2.08 -9.88 2.38
CA PHE A 647 -0.65 -9.64 2.16
C PHE A 647 -0.22 -8.27 2.70
N VAL A 648 -0.99 -7.21 2.42
CA VAL A 648 -0.72 -5.85 2.93
C VAL A 648 -0.78 -5.83 4.46
N SER A 649 -1.82 -6.42 5.04
CA SER A 649 -1.96 -6.57 6.50
C SER A 649 -0.74 -7.27 7.11
N SER A 650 -0.31 -8.39 6.54
CA SER A 650 0.83 -9.16 7.07
C SER A 650 2.14 -8.38 7.10
N ARG A 651 2.35 -7.45 6.16
CA ARG A 651 3.54 -6.60 6.15
C ARG A 651 3.50 -5.49 7.19
N GLN A 652 2.31 -4.92 7.40
CA GLN A 652 2.08 -3.90 8.42
C GLN A 652 1.97 -4.50 9.84
N GLN A 653 1.82 -5.83 9.94
CA GLN A 653 1.65 -6.53 11.21
C GLN A 653 2.74 -6.19 12.23
N SER A 654 4.02 -6.23 11.84
CA SER A 654 5.13 -5.94 12.75
C SER A 654 5.05 -4.55 13.40
N THR A 655 4.65 -3.53 12.65
CA THR A 655 4.44 -2.16 13.14
C THR A 655 3.20 -2.08 14.02
N THR A 656 2.08 -2.66 13.58
CA THR A 656 0.82 -2.66 14.36
C THR A 656 0.95 -3.43 15.67
N GLU A 657 1.75 -4.49 15.71
CA GLU A 657 2.01 -5.32 16.89
C GLU A 657 2.94 -4.61 17.88
N LYS A 658 3.95 -3.87 17.41
CA LYS A 658 4.76 -2.97 18.24
C LYS A 658 3.89 -1.94 18.95
N ILE A 659 3.02 -1.25 18.21
CA ILE A 659 2.10 -0.25 18.76
C ILE A 659 1.16 -0.90 19.78
N ARG A 660 0.65 -2.10 19.48
CA ARG A 660 -0.20 -2.86 20.38
C ARG A 660 0.52 -3.24 21.67
N ASN A 661 1.78 -3.64 21.60
CA ASN A 661 2.58 -4.01 22.76
C ASN A 661 2.88 -2.79 23.64
N GLN A 662 3.30 -1.67 23.03
CA GLN A 662 3.48 -0.38 23.73
C GLN A 662 2.17 0.06 24.42
N PHE A 663 1.04 -0.07 23.73
CA PHE A 663 -0.27 0.26 24.29
C PHE A 663 -0.71 -0.71 25.41
N SER A 664 -0.43 -2.01 25.26
CA SER A 664 -0.75 -3.00 26.28
C SER A 664 0.08 -2.78 27.53
N HIS A 665 1.35 -2.39 27.37
CA HIS A 665 2.24 -1.97 28.45
C HIS A 665 1.67 -0.74 29.17
N LEU A 666 1.31 0.33 28.45
CA LEU A 666 0.69 1.51 29.04
C LEU A 666 -0.62 1.19 29.77
N CYS A 667 -1.47 0.33 29.19
CA CYS A 667 -2.71 -0.13 29.84
C CYS A 667 -2.44 -0.98 31.08
N GLN A 668 -1.40 -1.81 31.05
CA GLN A 668 -0.93 -2.59 32.20
C GLN A 668 -0.38 -1.65 33.27
N GLU A 669 0.43 -0.65 32.96
CA GLU A 669 0.87 0.35 33.93
C GLU A 669 -0.30 1.11 34.57
N LEU A 670 -1.35 1.39 33.79
CA LEU A 670 -2.56 2.03 34.29
C LEU A 670 -3.45 1.08 35.13
N CYS A 671 -3.44 -0.23 34.85
CA CYS A 671 -4.32 -1.22 35.51
C CYS A 671 -3.63 -2.00 36.65
N ASP A 672 -2.36 -2.35 36.50
CA ASP A 672 -1.50 -3.12 37.42
C ASP A 672 -0.75 -2.22 38.41
N ASN A 673 -1.23 -0.99 38.63
CA ASN A 673 -0.87 -0.14 39.77
C ASN A 673 -1.34 -0.77 41.10
N SER A 674 -0.83 -1.97 41.38
CA SER A 674 -0.88 -2.66 42.64
C SER A 674 -0.28 -1.75 43.70
N GLU A 675 -0.91 -1.76 44.86
CA GLU A 675 -0.53 -0.96 46.01
C GLU A 675 0.98 -1.06 46.33
N GLY A 676 1.62 -2.21 46.02
CA GLY A 676 3.06 -2.44 46.13
C GLY A 676 3.94 -1.59 45.20
N ILE A 677 3.54 -1.36 43.95
CA ILE A 677 4.28 -0.48 43.00
C ILE A 677 4.13 0.98 43.43
N ARG A 678 2.94 1.41 43.88
CA ARG A 678 2.73 2.76 44.43
C ARG A 678 3.53 2.98 45.72
N GLU A 679 3.63 1.97 46.59
CA GLU A 679 4.41 2.02 47.82
C GLU A 679 5.93 2.08 47.54
N ALA A 680 6.42 1.26 46.60
CA ALA A 680 7.81 1.26 46.14
C ALA A 680 8.18 2.60 45.50
N THR A 681 7.36 3.08 44.56
CA THR A 681 7.54 4.37 43.86
C THR A 681 7.47 5.54 44.84
N ARG A 682 6.53 5.55 45.79
CA ARG A 682 6.50 6.57 46.87
C ARG A 682 7.73 6.52 47.76
N THR A 683 8.24 5.34 48.06
CA THR A 683 9.43 5.16 48.91
C THR A 683 10.66 5.72 48.19
N VAL A 684 10.86 5.35 46.92
CA VAL A 684 11.93 5.86 46.07
C VAL A 684 11.81 7.39 45.88
N LEU A 685 10.62 7.89 45.51
CA LEU A 685 10.37 9.33 45.35
C LEU A 685 10.59 10.12 46.65
N ARG A 686 10.17 9.60 47.82
CA ARG A 686 10.41 10.27 49.12
C ARG A 686 11.89 10.40 49.45
N VAL A 687 12.70 9.44 49.02
CA VAL A 687 14.14 9.48 49.24
C VAL A 687 14.81 10.41 48.22
N LEU A 688 14.42 10.36 46.94
CA LEU A 688 14.95 11.19 45.86
C LEU A 688 14.49 12.67 45.91
N THR A 689 13.35 12.98 46.54
CA THR A 689 12.85 14.36 46.71
C THR A 689 13.47 15.10 47.90
N ARG A 690 14.30 14.45 48.72
CA ARG A 690 15.11 15.13 49.74
C ARG A 690 16.14 16.02 49.02
N ARG A 691 15.92 17.35 49.08
CA ARG A 691 16.75 18.35 48.38
C ARG A 691 18.26 18.15 48.55
N GLU A 692 18.73 17.79 49.74
CA GLU A 692 20.14 17.59 50.06
C GLU A 692 20.76 16.35 49.41
N LEU A 693 19.96 15.29 49.22
CA LEU A 693 20.37 14.07 48.53
C LEU A 693 20.28 14.23 47.01
N LYS A 694 19.23 14.90 46.51
CA LYS A 694 18.99 15.07 45.07
C LYS A 694 20.16 15.74 44.35
N SER A 695 20.63 16.90 44.82
CA SER A 695 21.70 17.64 44.14
C SER A 695 23.03 16.88 44.14
N THR A 696 23.32 16.15 45.21
CA THR A 696 24.59 15.42 45.36
C THR A 696 24.59 14.12 44.54
N LEU A 697 23.46 13.40 44.55
CA LEU A 697 23.32 12.10 43.89
C LEU A 697 23.19 12.26 42.36
N GLU A 698 22.47 13.29 41.91
CA GLU A 698 22.28 13.58 40.48
C GLU A 698 23.61 13.97 39.83
N ASP A 699 24.42 14.82 40.47
CA ASP A 699 25.76 15.17 40.01
C ASP A 699 26.71 13.96 39.97
N GLU A 700 26.63 13.06 40.96
CA GLU A 700 27.46 11.85 41.03
C GLU A 700 27.05 10.82 39.97
N ILE A 701 25.76 10.54 39.82
CA ILE A 701 25.21 9.63 38.80
C ILE A 701 25.54 10.15 37.41
N ASN A 702 25.36 11.44 37.14
CA ASN A 702 25.63 12.03 35.84
C ASN A 702 27.12 11.96 35.50
N ARG A 703 28.00 12.37 36.42
CA ARG A 703 29.46 12.32 36.20
C ARG A 703 29.95 10.90 35.93
N ASN A 704 29.46 9.94 36.70
CA ASN A 704 29.82 8.54 36.58
C ASN A 704 29.32 7.91 35.26
N SER A 705 28.06 8.20 34.92
CA SER A 705 27.44 7.73 33.67
C SER A 705 28.14 8.34 32.46
N GLU A 706 28.50 9.62 32.52
CA GLU A 706 29.26 10.32 31.49
C GLU A 706 30.66 9.72 31.32
N GLU A 707 31.36 9.38 32.41
CA GLU A 707 32.67 8.72 32.33
C GLU A 707 32.60 7.34 31.67
N LEU A 708 31.59 6.53 32.00
CA LEU A 708 31.35 5.24 31.36
C LEU A 708 30.98 5.39 29.88
N LEU A 709 30.16 6.38 29.55
CA LEU A 709 29.75 6.67 28.18
C LEU A 709 30.95 7.11 27.33
N ILE A 710 31.79 8.02 27.85
CA ILE A 710 33.02 8.46 27.17
C ILE A 710 33.95 7.27 26.91
N LYS A 711 34.13 6.38 27.89
CA LYS A 711 34.93 5.15 27.73
C LYS A 711 34.33 4.19 26.70
N CYS A 712 33.01 4.02 26.69
CA CYS A 712 32.32 3.17 25.72
C CYS A 712 32.46 3.72 24.30
N LYS A 713 32.19 5.02 24.11
CA LYS A 713 32.35 5.74 22.84
C LYS A 713 33.77 5.60 22.29
N TRP A 714 34.77 5.85 23.13
CA TRP A 714 36.18 5.71 22.73
C TRP A 714 36.53 4.29 22.27
N ARG A 715 36.01 3.26 22.96
CA ARG A 715 36.20 1.86 22.54
C ARG A 715 35.51 1.53 21.22
N ILE A 716 34.32 2.05 20.99
CA ILE A 716 33.60 1.89 19.72
C ILE A 716 34.36 2.57 18.58
N GLU A 717 34.82 3.81 18.79
CA GLU A 717 35.62 4.55 17.79
C GLU A 717 36.93 3.82 17.45
N GLN A 718 37.64 3.29 18.46
CA GLN A 718 38.83 2.46 18.24
C GLN A 718 38.52 1.20 17.44
N LEU A 719 37.42 0.52 17.76
CA LEU A 719 37.00 -0.70 17.07
C LEU A 719 36.65 -0.42 15.60
N ILE A 720 35.90 0.64 15.33
CA ILE A 720 35.57 1.07 13.97
C ILE A 720 36.86 1.41 13.22
N SER A 721 37.76 2.18 13.83
CA SER A 721 39.05 2.52 13.22
C SER A 721 39.89 1.28 12.92
N GLU A 722 39.95 0.30 13.82
CA GLU A 722 40.63 -0.98 13.61
C GLU A 722 40.05 -1.73 12.41
N VAL A 723 38.71 -1.89 12.35
CA VAL A 723 38.05 -2.63 11.28
C VAL A 723 38.19 -1.92 9.93
N VAL A 724 38.09 -0.59 9.90
CA VAL A 724 38.29 0.22 8.69
C VAL A 724 39.74 0.07 8.19
N ASN A 725 40.72 0.28 9.06
CA ASN A 725 42.15 0.27 8.70
C ASN A 725 42.69 -1.13 8.38
N THR A 726 42.05 -2.20 8.86
CA THR A 726 42.53 -3.57 8.62
C THR A 726 41.69 -4.29 7.56
N LYS A 727 40.38 -4.40 7.78
CA LYS A 727 39.50 -5.26 6.99
C LYS A 727 38.89 -4.55 5.79
N MET A 728 38.41 -3.33 5.98
CA MET A 728 37.84 -2.55 4.88
C MET A 728 38.93 -2.19 3.88
N GLU A 729 40.09 -1.74 4.34
CA GLU A 729 41.24 -1.49 3.48
C GLU A 729 41.68 -2.76 2.71
N ALA A 730 41.73 -3.93 3.36
CA ALA A 730 42.04 -5.19 2.69
C ALA A 730 40.98 -5.54 1.62
N VAL A 731 39.70 -5.42 1.93
CA VAL A 731 38.62 -5.70 0.98
C VAL A 731 38.64 -4.73 -0.20
N LEU A 732 38.87 -3.43 0.04
CA LEU A 732 38.99 -2.43 -1.02
C LEU A 732 40.20 -2.71 -1.90
N LYS A 733 41.38 -2.99 -1.32
CA LYS A 733 42.57 -3.39 -2.10
C LYS A 733 42.30 -4.62 -2.97
N THR A 734 41.69 -5.65 -2.40
CA THR A 734 41.37 -6.88 -3.13
C THR A 734 40.35 -6.61 -4.25
N THR A 735 39.38 -5.73 -4.00
CA THR A 735 38.35 -5.36 -4.98
C THR A 735 38.91 -4.50 -6.09
N VAL A 736 39.82 -3.57 -5.80
CA VAL A 736 40.55 -2.79 -6.81
C VAL A 736 41.39 -3.70 -7.69
N GLU A 737 42.11 -4.68 -7.12
CA GLU A 737 42.89 -5.63 -7.91
C GLU A 737 42.02 -6.55 -8.76
N GLN A 738 40.86 -6.96 -8.24
CA GLN A 738 39.88 -7.73 -9.01
C GLN A 738 39.29 -6.88 -10.14
N ALA A 739 38.88 -5.66 -9.85
CA ALA A 739 38.36 -4.71 -10.84
C ALA A 739 39.38 -4.38 -11.93
N LYS A 740 40.68 -4.25 -11.59
CA LYS A 740 41.75 -4.10 -12.59
C LYS A 740 41.83 -5.32 -13.52
N LYS A 741 41.74 -6.53 -12.97
CA LYS A 741 41.74 -7.77 -13.78
C LYS A 741 40.51 -7.84 -14.67
N ASP A 742 39.34 -7.57 -14.10
CA ASP A 742 38.07 -7.63 -14.82
C ASP A 742 37.97 -6.53 -15.87
N TRP A 743 38.52 -5.34 -15.60
CA TRP A 743 38.72 -4.28 -16.58
C TRP A 743 39.64 -4.73 -17.71
N MET A 744 40.80 -5.30 -17.41
CA MET A 744 41.73 -5.76 -18.46
C MET A 744 41.14 -6.88 -19.33
N ILE A 745 40.26 -7.73 -18.77
CA ILE A 745 39.56 -8.79 -19.51
C ILE A 745 38.43 -8.21 -20.39
N ASN A 746 37.76 -7.15 -19.93
CA ASN A 746 36.55 -6.65 -20.57
C ASN A 746 36.71 -5.32 -21.32
N LYS A 747 37.82 -4.59 -21.17
CA LYS A 747 38.05 -3.27 -21.81
C LYS A 747 37.88 -3.33 -23.32
N ASP A 748 38.35 -4.40 -23.96
CA ASP A 748 38.29 -4.57 -25.41
C ASP A 748 36.85 -4.90 -25.88
N ARG A 749 35.96 -5.22 -24.93
CA ARG A 749 34.52 -5.44 -25.14
C ARG A 749 33.68 -4.18 -24.87
N ILE A 750 34.25 -3.15 -24.25
CA ILE A 750 33.60 -1.85 -24.02
C ILE A 750 33.79 -1.01 -25.29
N GLN A 751 32.90 -1.23 -26.26
CA GLN A 751 32.95 -0.57 -27.56
C GLN A 751 32.05 0.68 -27.65
N TYR A 752 31.33 1.01 -26.56
CA TYR A 752 30.27 2.02 -26.54
C TYR A 752 30.48 3.00 -25.37
N LEU A 753 30.41 4.31 -25.65
CA LEU A 753 30.44 5.36 -24.63
C LEU A 753 29.20 5.34 -23.73
N GLY A 754 28.05 4.91 -24.27
CA GLY A 754 26.79 4.84 -23.52
C GLY A 754 26.80 3.87 -22.33
N VAL A 755 27.79 2.97 -22.21
CA VAL A 755 27.98 2.12 -21.02
C VAL A 755 28.24 2.96 -19.76
N PHE A 756 28.83 4.15 -19.91
CA PHE A 756 29.11 5.08 -18.82
C PHE A 756 27.91 5.97 -18.42
N ASN A 757 26.74 5.80 -19.05
CA ASN A 757 25.55 6.59 -18.75
C ASN A 757 25.00 6.22 -17.34
N PRO A 758 24.91 7.19 -16.40
CA PRO A 758 24.49 6.93 -15.03
C PRO A 758 23.04 6.47 -14.88
N TYR A 759 22.15 6.79 -15.83
CA TYR A 759 20.73 6.46 -15.75
C TYR A 759 20.40 4.98 -16.06
N PHE A 760 21.34 4.23 -16.63
CA PHE A 760 21.17 2.81 -16.95
C PHE A 760 21.94 1.91 -16.00
N ALA A 761 22.90 2.45 -15.24
CA ALA A 761 23.83 1.66 -14.42
C ALA A 761 24.47 0.47 -15.17
N GLY A 762 24.64 0.59 -16.49
CA GLY A 762 25.11 -0.47 -17.39
C GLY A 762 24.08 -1.59 -17.70
N LYS A 763 22.83 -1.50 -17.22
CA LYS A 763 21.77 -2.51 -17.37
C LYS A 763 21.02 -2.47 -18.71
N ASN A 764 21.31 -1.49 -19.57
CA ASN A 764 20.71 -1.45 -20.89
C ASN A 764 21.08 -2.74 -21.67
N PRO A 765 20.08 -3.51 -22.17
CA PRO A 765 20.29 -4.82 -22.81
C PRO A 765 21.15 -4.78 -24.08
N VAL A 766 21.42 -3.60 -24.61
CA VAL A 766 22.29 -3.36 -25.77
C VAL A 766 23.77 -3.59 -25.42
N TYR A 767 24.16 -3.33 -24.18
CA TYR A 767 25.56 -3.40 -23.74
C TYR A 767 25.94 -4.82 -23.30
N LYS A 768 27.06 -5.32 -23.83
CA LYS A 768 27.59 -6.65 -23.48
C LYS A 768 28.29 -6.69 -22.12
N VAL A 769 28.49 -5.53 -21.47
CA VAL A 769 29.32 -5.39 -20.28
C VAL A 769 28.69 -4.37 -19.31
N LEU A 770 28.51 -4.77 -18.06
CA LEU A 770 28.05 -3.94 -16.95
C LEU A 770 29.27 -3.35 -16.22
N LEU A 771 29.52 -2.04 -16.32
CA LEU A 771 30.64 -1.40 -15.59
C LEU A 771 30.53 -1.59 -14.09
N PHE A 772 29.31 -1.57 -13.55
CA PHE A 772 29.08 -1.85 -12.14
C PHE A 772 29.63 -3.22 -11.74
N ASN A 773 29.43 -4.25 -12.57
CA ASN A 773 29.96 -5.59 -12.31
C ASN A 773 31.49 -5.65 -12.50
N ILE A 774 32.05 -4.88 -13.43
CA ILE A 774 33.53 -4.81 -13.57
C ILE A 774 34.16 -4.22 -12.31
N PHE A 775 33.59 -3.15 -11.76
CA PHE A 775 34.22 -2.41 -10.68
C PHE A 775 33.84 -2.90 -9.27
N PHE A 776 32.63 -3.44 -9.10
CA PHE A 776 32.04 -3.65 -7.79
C PHE A 776 31.47 -5.07 -7.56
N ASP A 777 31.67 -6.01 -8.50
CA ASP A 777 31.15 -7.37 -8.30
C ASP A 777 31.75 -8.04 -7.06
N GLY A 778 30.90 -8.76 -6.33
CA GLY A 778 31.22 -9.37 -5.04
C GLY A 778 31.41 -8.39 -3.86
N LEU A 779 31.41 -7.06 -4.07
CA LEU A 779 31.56 -6.09 -2.97
C LEU A 779 30.35 -6.12 -2.03
N LYS A 780 29.12 -6.27 -2.57
CA LYS A 780 27.88 -6.34 -1.77
C LYS A 780 27.91 -7.50 -0.76
N GLY A 781 28.38 -8.68 -1.17
CA GLY A 781 28.53 -9.82 -0.26
C GLY A 781 29.59 -9.61 0.81
N LYS A 782 30.69 -8.93 0.47
CA LYS A 782 31.76 -8.58 1.42
C LYS A 782 31.33 -7.46 2.39
N LYS A 783 30.52 -6.49 1.94
CA LYS A 783 29.86 -5.44 2.76
C LYS A 783 29.11 -6.12 3.91
N THR A 784 28.19 -7.03 3.60
CA THR A 784 27.35 -7.69 4.61
C THR A 784 28.16 -8.44 5.67
N VAL A 785 29.27 -9.08 5.30
CA VAL A 785 30.13 -9.82 6.25
C VAL A 785 30.86 -8.87 7.21
N ILE A 786 31.43 -7.77 6.70
CA ILE A 786 32.11 -6.77 7.53
C ILE A 786 31.12 -6.09 8.48
N PHE A 787 29.96 -5.67 7.98
CA PHE A 787 28.94 -5.00 8.80
C PHE A 787 28.36 -5.92 9.87
N LYS A 788 28.14 -7.20 9.55
CA LYS A 788 27.70 -8.19 10.54
C LYS A 788 28.72 -8.34 11.66
N GLU A 789 30.01 -8.32 11.35
CA GLU A 789 31.06 -8.42 12.37
C GLU A 789 31.18 -7.15 13.22
N ILE A 790 31.16 -5.96 12.60
CA ILE A 790 31.14 -4.67 13.31
C ILE A 790 29.98 -4.66 14.30
N ARG A 791 28.78 -5.02 13.82
CA ARG A 791 27.57 -5.11 14.63
C ARG A 791 27.75 -6.02 15.84
N THR A 792 28.17 -7.27 15.65
CA THR A 792 28.36 -8.23 16.76
C THR A 792 29.35 -7.69 17.81
N ARG A 793 30.41 -7.00 17.38
CA ARG A 793 31.41 -6.47 18.31
C ARG A 793 30.93 -5.20 19.04
N ILE A 794 30.20 -4.31 18.37
CA ILE A 794 29.57 -3.14 19.01
C ILE A 794 28.51 -3.60 20.02
N GLU A 795 27.67 -4.57 19.66
CA GLU A 795 26.69 -5.17 20.56
C GLU A 795 27.36 -5.71 21.84
N ALA A 796 28.53 -6.36 21.73
CA ALA A 796 29.27 -6.82 22.90
C ALA A 796 29.78 -5.67 23.80
N LEU A 797 30.23 -4.55 23.22
CA LEU A 797 30.66 -3.36 23.97
C LEU A 797 29.49 -2.65 24.66
N LEU A 798 28.34 -2.57 23.98
CA LEU A 798 27.11 -2.00 24.53
C LEU A 798 26.55 -2.86 25.68
N GLN A 799 26.59 -4.19 25.54
CA GLN A 799 26.24 -5.11 26.62
C GLN A 799 27.19 -5.00 27.83
N GLN A 800 28.47 -4.72 27.59
CA GLN A 800 29.43 -4.45 28.66
C GLN A 800 29.10 -3.12 29.38
N TYR A 801 28.73 -2.08 28.63
CA TYR A 801 28.29 -0.79 29.16
C TYR A 801 27.01 -0.93 30.00
N LYS A 802 25.99 -1.65 29.49
CA LYS A 802 24.75 -1.98 30.21
C LYS A 802 25.04 -2.53 31.61
N LYS A 803 25.88 -3.57 31.66
CA LYS A 803 26.26 -4.24 32.91
C LYS A 803 27.00 -3.32 33.89
N GLN A 804 27.79 -2.37 33.38
CA GLN A 804 28.55 -1.43 34.22
C GLN A 804 27.64 -0.34 34.80
N ILE A 805 26.75 0.23 33.99
CA ILE A 805 25.78 1.23 34.45
C ILE A 805 24.77 0.62 35.44
N LEU A 806 24.20 -0.54 35.10
CA LEU A 806 23.21 -1.18 35.97
C LEU A 806 23.82 -1.51 37.33
N LYS A 807 25.04 -2.06 37.35
CA LYS A 807 25.78 -2.31 38.60
C LYS A 807 26.01 -1.02 39.40
N GLN A 808 26.36 0.08 38.73
CA GLN A 808 26.64 1.34 39.40
C GLN A 808 25.37 1.98 39.97
N LEU A 809 24.29 2.06 39.18
CA LEU A 809 22.99 2.57 39.61
C LEU A 809 22.43 1.75 40.77
N MET A 810 22.59 0.43 40.75
CA MET A 810 22.20 -0.45 41.85
C MET A 810 23.03 -0.26 43.11
N GLN A 811 24.33 0.04 42.99
CA GLN A 811 25.15 0.38 44.15
C GLN A 811 24.71 1.71 44.77
N THR A 812 24.47 2.73 43.95
CA THR A 812 23.99 4.03 44.41
C THR A 812 22.60 3.93 45.04
N LEU A 813 21.68 3.17 44.44
CA LEU A 813 20.33 2.95 44.96
C LEU A 813 20.36 2.21 46.31
N ASN A 814 21.20 1.17 46.45
CA ASN A 814 21.38 0.45 47.71
C ASN A 814 21.93 1.34 48.83
N MET A 815 22.90 2.20 48.52
CA MET A 815 23.44 3.17 49.48
C MET A 815 22.38 4.17 49.97
N VAL A 816 21.45 4.54 49.09
CA VAL A 816 20.42 5.56 49.34
C VAL A 816 19.20 4.99 50.07
N LEU A 817 18.83 3.73 49.78
CA LEU A 817 17.68 3.07 50.40
C LEU A 817 18.02 2.43 51.77
N GLY A 818 19.30 2.15 52.07
CA GLY A 818 19.74 1.51 53.32
C GLY A 818 19.17 0.10 53.53
N ASP A 819 19.36 -0.52 54.70
CA ASP A 819 18.97 -1.93 54.94
C ASP A 819 17.45 -2.19 55.16
N GLN A 820 16.59 -1.16 55.06
CA GLN A 820 15.18 -1.24 55.51
C GLN A 820 14.11 -1.28 54.40
N HIS A 821 14.50 -1.46 53.14
CA HIS A 821 13.54 -1.54 52.03
C HIS A 821 13.11 -3.00 51.75
N ARG A 822 11.95 -3.18 51.10
CA ARG A 822 11.49 -4.51 50.71
C ARG A 822 12.31 -5.03 49.52
N PRO A 823 12.66 -6.32 49.45
CA PRO A 823 13.39 -6.90 48.30
C PRO A 823 12.74 -6.59 46.94
N PHE A 824 11.41 -6.57 46.90
CA PHE A 824 10.61 -6.20 45.73
C PHE A 824 10.91 -4.78 45.20
N THR A 825 11.30 -3.83 46.06
CA THR A 825 11.57 -2.44 45.64
C THR A 825 12.88 -2.33 44.87
N LEU A 826 13.90 -3.12 45.21
CA LEU A 826 15.13 -3.18 44.41
C LEU A 826 14.88 -3.87 43.08
N GLU A 827 14.24 -5.03 43.11
CA GLU A 827 13.93 -5.82 41.92
C GLU A 827 13.08 -5.02 40.92
N PHE A 828 12.09 -4.26 41.40
CA PHE A 828 11.27 -3.37 40.57
C PHE A 828 12.10 -2.26 39.90
N VAL A 829 12.99 -1.60 40.64
CA VAL A 829 13.81 -0.51 40.09
C VAL A 829 14.93 -1.04 39.19
N GLU A 830 15.49 -2.21 39.50
CA GLU A 830 16.46 -2.90 38.66
C GLU A 830 15.85 -3.26 37.31
N ASN A 831 14.66 -3.88 37.31
CA ASN A 831 13.95 -4.23 36.07
C ASN A 831 13.59 -2.98 35.25
N ALA A 832 13.07 -1.92 35.89
CA ALA A 832 12.72 -0.69 35.17
C ALA A 832 13.93 0.00 34.52
N ILE A 833 15.08 0.03 35.21
CA ILE A 833 16.33 0.55 34.64
C ILE A 833 16.85 -0.38 33.54
N GLU A 834 16.70 -1.68 33.71
CA GLU A 834 17.15 -2.67 32.74
C GLU A 834 16.35 -2.59 31.43
N ASP A 835 15.03 -2.46 31.52
CA ASP A 835 14.11 -2.33 30.38
C ASP A 835 14.39 -1.05 29.59
N GLU A 836 14.51 0.10 30.25
CA GLU A 836 14.87 1.38 29.61
C GLU A 836 16.26 1.35 28.95
N LEU A 837 17.24 0.69 29.58
CA LEU A 837 18.54 0.49 28.98
C LEU A 837 18.48 -0.46 27.78
N ASP A 838 17.66 -1.51 27.81
CA ASP A 838 17.48 -2.40 26.67
C ASP A 838 16.84 -1.66 25.49
N ASP A 839 15.82 -0.84 25.73
CA ASP A 839 15.17 -0.03 24.69
C ASP A 839 16.14 1.00 24.10
N ALA A 840 16.89 1.71 24.93
CA ALA A 840 17.90 2.67 24.47
C ALA A 840 19.03 2.01 23.67
N LEU A 841 19.50 0.83 24.10
CA LEU A 841 20.54 0.08 23.39
C LEU A 841 20.02 -0.53 22.10
N LEU A 842 18.79 -1.03 22.08
CA LEU A 842 18.13 -1.53 20.88
C LEU A 842 17.95 -0.41 19.87
N TRP A 843 17.48 0.77 20.31
CA TRP A 843 17.37 1.96 19.48
C TRP A 843 18.74 2.36 18.89
N TYR A 844 19.79 2.43 19.71
CA TYR A 844 21.14 2.77 19.24
C TYR A 844 21.67 1.76 18.21
N VAL A 845 21.44 0.46 18.42
CA VAL A 845 21.84 -0.58 17.45
C VAL A 845 21.00 -0.49 16.18
N MET A 846 19.69 -0.23 16.28
CA MET A 846 18.80 -0.12 15.12
C MET A 846 19.08 1.12 14.29
N GLU A 847 19.34 2.27 14.92
CA GLU A 847 19.64 3.53 14.24
C GLU A 847 21.05 3.51 13.62
N ALA A 848 22.06 2.96 14.32
CA ALA A 848 23.40 2.79 13.78
C ALA A 848 23.45 1.78 12.62
N VAL A 849 22.57 0.77 12.61
CA VAL A 849 22.46 -0.21 11.52
C VAL A 849 21.59 0.31 10.37
N ALA A 850 20.52 1.06 10.63
CA ALA A 850 19.68 1.66 9.59
C ALA A 850 20.46 2.69 8.77
N ASN A 851 21.25 3.54 9.43
CA ASN A 851 22.05 4.58 8.77
C ASN A 851 23.34 4.08 8.10
N SER A 852 23.65 2.77 8.18
CA SER A 852 24.89 2.20 7.61
C SER A 852 24.66 1.14 6.53
N VAL A 853 23.40 0.81 6.23
CA VAL A 853 23.02 -0.15 5.18
C VAL A 853 22.79 0.53 3.81
N ASP A 854 22.42 1.81 3.78
CA ASP A 854 22.60 2.66 2.61
C ASP A 854 24.11 2.90 2.32
#